data_AF-A0A1L7TIR6-F1
#
_entry.id   AF-A0A1L7TIR6-F1
#
_cell.length_a   1.000
_cell.length_b   1.000
_cell.length_c   1.000
_cell.angle_alpha   90.00
_cell.angle_beta   90.00
_cell.angle_gamma   90.00
#
_symmetry.space_group_name_H-M   'P 1'
#
loop_
_entity.id
_entity.type
_entity.pdbx_description
1 polymer ?
#
loop_
_entity_poly.entity_id
_entity_poly.type
_entity_poly.pdbx_seq_one_letter_code
_entity_poly.pdbx_strand_id
1 'polypeptide(L)'
;MGRRQARRKERQAERARCVPRLDSLIIDQANFDGSWRRTQALMSHQRQGRNGGSADIICGCDPSSRTIWRTCVYYYLAMNPARPLVPTDNPDDHNRRSGKSNKNKSSQAPEQSEPVEYGRVFFFIHRSIPRDHWDVRYHDAPNQDMAATLFLQTQQGQIAIHCVYNVNQPAKDGRPKRHIDVETLVKDTTGPGFNIVDEMIVKAKMALLTKPGTVTCTRGSGAGHSTASCIDLTFISRALLPQVKHWGVYQDNPWKPSDHRPIRTVLDLRCDRDDSRILLWNRVNSRAFLEAVALGLRHLDDMPLVSRQDADDFASRLIQIIYESIQKHVDSCLANPPPRQQLLDPRLRNILSTDCLSTSAGSDIRLDDHVKRMQRNAQKAYRQSIGSKALWVATSMGKAQCQPRNVINMPALVHNGTTFASEEEKQNCIRNFTWTETSDCAPPELPFPDLSPDREELEMDLVLTELLIIAMIQKLPSKKACGEDKVPNEALKLCRTLVAPYIAKLFNACIRLGYHAAAFRKAITVMLPKASKPSYDHLSSWRPIALLSCLGKLFERFLAQRLKKLALDHKLLPETQYGAPGRSTTDALKAMLGVIRKAWVWKPKGHISQLYVSMVALDVSGAYNCVDRILLLQTLADRGVATWFLRVIHSFLSDRSIVLKLPQSVSDPFFVNIGIPQGSPLSPLLFLFYTAPLLIMLAEEIKKLDRPYVEVHVFAYVDDTYIMAVSPSYEENCSILKVFHDLIMKWAKDAHLSFSPEKSQVMHFRPGVSDAKQKSDQRKREALGLTGPPKVEPPCTLLPDIDELRNNPKCLQPDKFLVLGLMLDPTLSFEHHLTLIEEKVETALMYQRRISGANWGMTLEKTRQYYICKIRPVISYACAAWFVWRPYRPDLPGLHRSLPPGQIARLQKPRYKCIKLLSGAIRGTARVVLEKECYIDSIEIFLYRMSRSCRAKSLKVRPHDFWFNKVPQHDEDGRSHEKFHDYNESAFDVLQRNARVLVKEAGERFQDTWKCPPKTTVLEAWRNPANRNRAIRQQAIRQATEASKVIWEAHRRERKDTKTTTYQPPAFEEEWGGESLAYYRGMTRPESTLGMQLRTECVGLNWYLNKCHVFREVKSPGSDTVVRVRVEATCTCGHPNQTVYHMFMECPNLHDARLLLIRKVKHFGWETLLTTNLKVAVHWAMMYFGLEQFSLARLDSMFYVDSGSS
;
A
#
# COMPACT_ATOMS: atom_id res chain seq x y z
N MET A 1 59.26 1.57 -13.25
CA MET A 1 57.79 1.64 -13.43
C MET A 1 56.97 1.07 -12.26
N GLY A 2 57.44 0.05 -11.55
CA GLY A 2 56.71 -0.60 -10.44
C GLY A 2 56.28 0.32 -9.28
N ARG A 3 57.10 1.30 -8.85
CA ARG A 3 56.72 2.27 -7.79
C ARG A 3 55.58 3.23 -8.20
N ARG A 4 55.48 3.59 -9.49
CA ARG A 4 54.38 4.41 -10.02
C ARG A 4 53.07 3.62 -10.11
N GLN A 5 53.16 2.33 -10.45
CA GLN A 5 52.01 1.43 -10.52
C GLN A 5 51.52 1.01 -9.12
N ALA A 6 52.44 0.82 -8.17
CA ALA A 6 52.13 0.60 -6.75
C ALA A 6 51.45 1.83 -6.15
N ARG A 7 51.99 3.06 -6.31
CA ARG A 7 51.32 4.29 -5.87
C ARG A 7 49.97 4.56 -6.55
N ARG A 8 49.79 4.10 -7.80
CA ARG A 8 48.51 4.22 -8.52
C ARG A 8 47.48 3.19 -8.04
N LYS A 9 47.92 1.96 -7.72
CA LYS A 9 47.09 0.93 -7.07
C LYS A 9 46.78 1.28 -5.62
N GLU A 10 47.71 1.89 -4.91
CA GLU A 10 47.55 2.40 -3.55
C GLU A 10 46.57 3.56 -3.56
N ARG A 11 46.70 4.56 -4.45
CA ARG A 11 45.68 5.62 -4.65
C ARG A 11 44.32 5.10 -5.17
N GLN A 12 44.27 4.02 -5.95
CA GLN A 12 43.01 3.38 -6.34
C GLN A 12 42.39 2.58 -5.19
N ALA A 13 43.21 1.95 -4.34
CA ALA A 13 42.77 1.28 -3.12
C ALA A 13 42.37 2.29 -2.03
N GLU A 14 42.99 3.47 -1.98
CA GLU A 14 42.65 4.61 -1.12
C GLU A 14 41.42 5.38 -1.62
N ARG A 15 41.10 5.30 -2.92
CA ARG A 15 39.81 5.77 -3.49
C ARG A 15 38.69 4.73 -3.32
N ALA A 16 39.03 3.45 -3.17
CA ALA A 16 38.08 2.36 -2.95
C ALA A 16 37.79 2.11 -1.46
N ARG A 17 38.71 2.49 -0.57
CA ARG A 17 38.51 2.59 0.88
C ARG A 17 38.10 4.03 1.18
N CYS A 18 37.17 4.24 2.12
CA CYS A 18 36.73 5.56 2.59
C CYS A 18 35.75 6.31 1.67
N VAL A 19 34.49 5.85 1.64
CA VAL A 19 33.42 6.81 1.98
C VAL A 19 33.64 7.10 3.46
N PRO A 20 33.98 8.33 3.88
CA PRO A 20 33.97 8.63 5.31
C PRO A 20 32.56 8.32 5.80
N ARG A 21 32.44 7.44 6.79
CA ARG A 21 31.22 7.37 7.60
C ARG A 21 31.13 8.70 8.34
N LEU A 22 30.50 9.69 7.72
CA LEU A 22 29.94 10.83 8.45
C LEU A 22 28.76 10.24 9.23
N ASP A 23 29.04 9.68 10.40
CA ASP A 23 27.99 9.22 11.32
C ASP A 23 27.19 10.42 11.84
N SER A 24 27.82 11.59 11.91
CA SER A 24 27.17 12.88 12.13
C SER A 24 27.68 13.93 11.14
N LEU A 25 26.84 14.89 10.77
CA LEU A 25 27.19 16.06 9.96
C LEU A 25 27.02 17.33 10.79
N ILE A 26 28.11 18.06 11.01
CA ILE A 26 28.12 19.31 11.76
C ILE A 26 28.15 20.48 10.77
N ILE A 27 27.10 21.30 10.80
CA ILE A 27 26.94 22.48 9.95
C ILE A 27 26.91 23.71 10.83
N ASP A 28 27.80 24.65 10.50
CA ASP A 28 27.97 25.91 11.21
C ASP A 28 27.61 27.09 10.30
N GLN A 29 26.78 28.01 10.79
CA GLN A 29 26.30 29.19 10.07
C GLN A 29 26.94 30.46 10.66
N ALA A 30 27.42 31.36 9.80
CA ALA A 30 28.03 32.63 10.20
C ALA A 30 27.72 33.81 9.25
N ASN A 31 27.63 35.03 9.80
CA ASN A 31 27.52 36.28 9.05
C ASN A 31 28.70 37.21 9.37
N PHE A 32 29.18 37.98 8.39
CA PHE A 32 30.40 38.80 8.52
C PHE A 32 30.20 40.30 8.24
N ASP A 33 29.04 40.71 7.70
CA ASP A 33 28.68 42.12 7.45
C ASP A 33 29.79 42.90 6.70
N GLY A 34 30.41 42.25 5.70
CA GLY A 34 31.44 42.85 4.86
C GLY A 34 32.76 43.20 5.56
N SER A 35 32.97 42.79 6.82
CA SER A 35 34.13 43.23 7.60
C SER A 35 35.40 42.43 7.29
N TRP A 36 36.43 43.14 6.82
CA TRP A 36 37.77 42.59 6.56
C TRP A 36 38.38 41.93 7.80
N ARG A 37 38.33 42.61 8.97
CA ARG A 37 38.93 42.08 10.21
C ARG A 37 38.24 40.78 10.61
N ARG A 38 36.93 40.71 10.37
CA ARG A 38 36.13 39.55 10.74
C ARG A 38 36.42 38.33 9.88
N THR A 39 36.46 38.56 8.58
CA THR A 39 36.82 37.58 7.58
C THR A 39 38.23 37.02 7.82
N GLN A 40 39.20 37.89 8.12
CA GLN A 40 40.58 37.48 8.36
C GLN A 40 40.73 36.60 9.61
N ALA A 41 39.97 36.88 10.67
CA ALA A 41 40.01 36.07 11.88
C ALA A 41 39.36 34.68 11.70
N LEU A 42 38.31 34.53 10.88
CA LEU A 42 37.84 33.20 10.45
C LEU A 42 38.97 32.44 9.72
N MET A 43 39.61 33.08 8.74
CA MET A 43 40.71 32.47 7.98
C MET A 43 41.89 32.04 8.87
N SER A 44 42.20 32.81 9.90
CA SER A 44 43.22 32.47 10.89
C SER A 44 42.80 31.30 11.78
N HIS A 45 41.54 31.29 12.25
CA HIS A 45 40.97 30.18 13.01
C HIS A 45 41.02 28.86 12.20
N GLN A 46 40.72 28.91 10.90
CA GLN A 46 40.82 27.75 10.00
C GLN A 46 42.25 27.24 9.80
N ARG A 47 43.28 28.08 9.99
CA ARG A 47 44.69 27.70 9.84
C ARG A 47 45.28 27.04 11.09
N GLN A 48 44.71 27.29 12.27
CA GLN A 48 45.26 26.83 13.55
C GLN A 48 44.90 25.36 13.90
N GLY A 49 44.01 24.70 13.15
CA GLY A 49 43.70 23.28 13.33
C GLY A 49 42.91 22.95 14.61
N ARG A 50 42.57 21.65 14.76
CA ARG A 50 41.57 21.08 15.70
C ARG A 50 41.95 21.15 17.20
N ASN A 51 42.05 22.34 17.77
CA ASN A 51 41.88 22.52 19.21
C ASN A 51 40.56 23.25 19.48
N GLY A 52 39.45 22.50 19.37
CA GLY A 52 38.10 22.95 19.74
C GLY A 52 37.03 22.82 18.66
N GLY A 53 36.54 21.59 18.38
CA GLY A 53 35.21 21.33 17.80
C GLY A 53 34.89 21.86 16.39
N SER A 54 35.65 21.48 15.35
CA SER A 54 35.49 21.97 13.96
C SER A 54 34.27 21.39 13.23
N ALA A 55 33.46 22.25 12.59
CA ALA A 55 32.35 21.84 11.71
C ALA A 55 32.80 21.09 10.46
N ASP A 56 31.93 20.26 9.91
CA ASP A 56 32.17 19.61 8.61
C ASP A 56 31.89 20.56 7.45
N ILE A 57 30.90 21.45 7.63
CA ILE A 57 30.50 22.46 6.66
C ILE A 57 30.30 23.78 7.39
N ILE A 58 30.85 24.86 6.84
CA ILE A 58 30.57 26.22 7.28
C ILE A 58 29.88 26.95 6.13
N CYS A 59 28.64 27.37 6.34
CA CYS A 59 27.94 28.27 5.42
C CYS A 59 28.05 29.69 5.94
N GLY A 60 28.49 30.60 5.07
CA GLY A 60 28.77 31.98 5.45
C GLY A 60 28.13 33.01 4.52
N CYS A 61 27.80 34.16 5.10
CA CYS A 61 27.20 35.29 4.40
C CYS A 61 28.02 36.58 4.57
N ASP A 62 27.94 37.43 3.55
CA ASP A 62 28.52 38.77 3.43
C ASP A 62 30.05 38.87 3.66
N PRO A 63 30.85 38.10 2.90
CA PRO A 63 32.31 38.14 3.00
C PRO A 63 32.92 39.48 2.55
N SER A 64 34.02 39.91 3.18
CA SER A 64 34.76 41.11 2.76
C SER A 64 35.53 40.88 1.45
N SER A 65 35.32 41.74 0.44
CA SER A 65 36.08 41.76 -0.83
C SER A 65 37.56 42.15 -0.66
N ARG A 66 37.90 42.81 0.45
CA ARG A 66 39.30 43.16 0.78
C ARG A 66 40.12 41.93 1.17
N THR A 67 39.50 40.81 1.54
CA THR A 67 40.18 39.62 2.05
C THR A 67 40.55 38.64 0.94
N ILE A 68 41.77 38.12 0.98
CA ILE A 68 42.19 37.08 0.05
C ILE A 68 41.60 35.74 0.52
N TRP A 69 40.59 35.28 -0.20
CA TRP A 69 39.92 33.99 0.02
C TRP A 69 40.68 32.86 -0.65
N ARG A 70 40.93 31.75 0.06
CA ARG A 70 41.64 30.58 -0.48
C ARG A 70 41.11 29.29 0.12
N THR A 71 41.29 28.19 -0.60
CA THR A 71 41.20 26.87 0.02
C THR A 71 42.29 26.75 1.10
N CYS A 72 41.98 26.12 2.24
CA CYS A 72 42.95 25.96 3.33
C CYS A 72 43.33 24.48 3.50
N VAL A 73 44.25 24.21 4.43
CA VAL A 73 44.76 22.85 4.70
C VAL A 73 43.62 21.90 5.06
N TYR A 74 42.59 22.38 5.75
CA TYR A 74 41.50 21.55 6.26
C TYR A 74 40.17 21.70 5.49
N TYR A 75 39.97 22.74 4.68
CA TYR A 75 38.71 22.99 3.97
C TYR A 75 38.90 23.36 2.50
N TYR A 76 37.97 22.91 1.67
CA TYR A 76 37.70 23.46 0.34
C TYR A 76 36.81 24.69 0.46
N LEU A 77 37.12 25.73 -0.31
CA LEU A 77 36.29 26.92 -0.45
C LEU A 77 35.49 26.81 -1.75
N ALA A 78 34.18 27.06 -1.67
CA ALA A 78 33.32 27.29 -2.81
C ALA A 78 32.68 28.69 -2.67
N MET A 79 32.96 29.56 -3.64
CA MET A 79 32.39 30.91 -3.75
C MET A 79 32.30 31.34 -5.22
N ASN A 80 31.27 32.10 -5.62
CA ASN A 80 31.10 32.59 -7.00
C ASN A 80 31.69 34.01 -7.16
N PRO A 81 32.53 34.28 -8.16
CA PRO A 81 33.00 35.64 -8.45
C PRO A 81 31.98 36.40 -9.32
N ALA A 82 31.86 37.72 -9.13
CA ALA A 82 30.96 38.57 -9.91
C ALA A 82 31.34 38.68 -11.40
N ARG A 83 32.59 38.31 -11.76
CA ARG A 83 33.11 38.23 -13.12
C ARG A 83 33.95 36.95 -13.32
N PRO A 84 34.11 36.43 -14.56
CA PRO A 84 35.02 35.33 -14.84
C PRO A 84 36.44 35.65 -14.37
N LEU A 85 37.06 34.73 -13.62
CA LEU A 85 38.43 34.93 -13.11
C LEU A 85 39.44 34.91 -14.26
N VAL A 86 40.22 35.97 -14.40
CA VAL A 86 41.44 35.97 -15.24
C VAL A 86 42.60 35.34 -14.47
N PRO A 87 43.71 34.91 -15.12
CA PRO A 87 44.83 34.26 -14.44
C PRO A 87 45.39 35.03 -13.23
N THR A 88 45.35 36.36 -13.26
CA THR A 88 45.74 37.26 -12.16
C THR A 88 44.74 37.30 -11.00
N ASP A 89 43.49 36.88 -11.25
CA ASP A 89 42.42 36.80 -10.26
C ASP A 89 42.40 35.46 -9.53
N ASN A 90 43.21 34.48 -9.95
CA ASN A 90 43.21 33.14 -9.37
C ASN A 90 43.49 33.22 -7.85
N PRO A 91 42.50 32.93 -6.98
CA PRO A 91 42.68 33.05 -5.54
C PRO A 91 43.77 32.13 -5.02
N ASP A 92 44.04 31.01 -5.72
CA ASP A 92 45.03 30.00 -5.36
C ASP A 92 46.42 30.23 -6.00
N ASP A 93 46.69 31.36 -6.69
CA ASP A 93 48.03 31.66 -7.22
C ASP A 93 49.04 31.96 -6.08
N HIS A 94 50.12 31.17 -6.08
CA HIS A 94 51.22 31.25 -5.11
C HIS A 94 52.19 32.41 -5.39
N ASN A 95 52.26 32.92 -6.64
CA ASN A 95 53.22 33.95 -7.05
C ASN A 95 52.89 35.36 -6.53
N ARG A 96 51.67 35.58 -6.03
CA ARG A 96 51.26 36.86 -5.42
C ARG A 96 51.95 37.16 -4.07
N ARG A 97 52.61 36.17 -3.44
CA ARG A 97 53.29 36.31 -2.14
C ARG A 97 54.71 36.87 -2.22
N SER A 98 55.37 36.82 -3.38
CA SER A 98 56.74 37.33 -3.50
C SER A 98 56.71 38.79 -3.93
N GLY A 99 56.62 39.69 -2.95
CA GLY A 99 56.98 41.11 -3.12
C GLY A 99 58.47 41.30 -3.39
N LYS A 100 58.99 40.70 -4.47
CA LYS A 100 60.27 41.05 -5.06
C LYS A 100 59.97 41.89 -6.30
N SER A 101 60.06 43.21 -6.12
CA SER A 101 60.13 44.15 -7.23
C SER A 101 61.35 43.78 -8.09
N ASN A 102 61.12 43.29 -9.30
CA ASN A 102 62.17 43.29 -10.32
C ASN A 102 62.36 44.75 -10.76
N LYS A 103 63.29 45.45 -10.13
CA LYS A 103 63.84 46.71 -10.61
C LYS A 103 64.62 46.41 -11.89
N ASN A 104 63.95 46.50 -13.03
CA ASN A 104 64.48 46.89 -14.34
C ASN A 104 63.46 46.52 -15.41
N LYS A 105 62.43 47.35 -15.56
CA LYS A 105 61.87 47.77 -16.84
C LYS A 105 60.99 49.00 -16.61
N SER A 106 61.29 50.01 -17.39
CA SER A 106 60.75 51.37 -17.35
C SER A 106 59.23 51.42 -17.54
N SER A 107 58.63 52.32 -16.75
CA SER A 107 57.46 53.15 -17.10
C SER A 107 56.20 52.45 -17.60
N GLN A 108 55.46 51.84 -16.67
CA GLN A 108 54.01 52.03 -16.47
C GLN A 108 53.65 51.34 -15.16
N ALA A 109 53.20 52.12 -14.17
CA ALA A 109 52.68 51.54 -12.93
C ALA A 109 51.52 50.59 -13.30
N PRO A 110 51.50 49.33 -12.83
CA PRO A 110 50.29 48.54 -12.96
C PRO A 110 49.22 49.24 -12.13
N GLU A 111 48.20 49.76 -12.82
CA GLU A 111 46.94 50.17 -12.20
C GLU A 111 46.57 49.12 -11.15
N GLN A 112 46.24 49.56 -9.94
CA GLN A 112 45.68 48.69 -8.91
C GLN A 112 44.44 48.03 -9.51
N SER A 113 44.57 46.79 -9.99
CA SER A 113 43.44 46.01 -10.48
C SER A 113 42.40 45.98 -9.37
N GLU A 114 41.20 46.49 -9.64
CA GLU A 114 40.11 46.50 -8.66
C GLU A 114 39.94 45.10 -8.03
N PRO A 115 39.75 45.01 -6.70
CA PRO A 115 39.55 43.73 -6.06
C PRO A 115 38.32 43.03 -6.66
N VAL A 116 38.49 41.77 -7.07
CA VAL A 116 37.39 40.94 -7.58
C VAL A 116 36.26 40.93 -6.55
N GLU A 117 35.09 41.41 -6.94
CA GLU A 117 33.90 41.35 -6.09
C GLU A 117 33.41 39.89 -6.06
N TYR A 118 33.30 39.34 -4.85
CA TYR A 118 32.82 37.96 -4.65
C TYR A 118 31.35 37.97 -4.22
N GLY A 119 30.64 36.89 -4.55
CA GLY A 119 29.24 36.72 -4.16
C GLY A 119 29.05 36.77 -2.65
N ARG A 120 27.83 37.12 -2.21
CA ARG A 120 27.51 37.36 -0.79
C ARG A 120 27.39 36.07 0.03
N VAL A 121 27.44 34.90 -0.60
CA VAL A 121 27.32 33.60 0.07
C VAL A 121 28.48 32.67 -0.30
N PHE A 122 28.94 31.88 0.65
CA PHE A 122 30.03 30.91 0.43
C PHE A 122 29.87 29.65 1.30
N PHE A 123 30.61 28.61 0.91
CA PHE A 123 30.75 27.38 1.70
C PHE A 123 32.23 27.04 1.93
N PHE A 124 32.59 26.73 3.17
CA PHE A 124 33.78 25.93 3.48
C PHE A 124 33.37 24.50 3.77
N ILE A 125 34.01 23.55 3.08
CA ILE A 125 33.69 22.13 3.17
C ILE A 125 34.94 21.40 3.62
N HIS A 126 34.88 20.75 4.78
CA HIS A 126 36.04 20.10 5.36
C HIS A 126 36.55 18.99 4.42
N ARG A 127 37.87 18.83 4.31
CA ARG A 127 38.51 17.86 3.40
C ARG A 127 38.24 16.40 3.76
N SER A 128 37.61 16.14 4.92
CA SER A 128 37.02 14.83 5.23
C SER A 128 35.92 14.46 4.25
N ILE A 129 35.25 15.42 3.60
CA ILE A 129 34.21 15.17 2.60
C ILE A 129 34.85 15.12 1.20
N PRO A 130 34.80 13.97 0.49
CA PRO A 130 35.39 13.84 -0.84
C PRO A 130 34.80 14.83 -1.85
N ARG A 131 35.65 15.39 -2.72
CA ARG A 131 35.26 16.47 -3.65
C ARG A 131 34.17 16.06 -4.64
N ASP A 132 34.11 14.78 -5.01
CA ASP A 132 33.15 14.15 -5.90
C ASP A 132 31.78 13.88 -5.26
N HIS A 133 31.68 14.01 -3.93
CA HIS A 133 30.44 13.79 -3.19
C HIS A 133 29.59 15.04 -3.04
N TRP A 134 30.05 16.19 -3.52
CA TRP A 134 29.30 17.43 -3.38
C TRP A 134 29.49 18.38 -4.56
N ASP A 135 28.46 19.20 -4.77
CA ASP A 135 28.40 20.23 -5.79
C ASP A 135 27.74 21.48 -5.23
N VAL A 136 28.27 22.66 -5.51
CA VAL A 136 27.66 23.94 -5.10
C VAL A 136 27.11 24.60 -6.34
N ARG A 137 25.80 24.83 -6.34
CA ARG A 137 25.11 25.57 -7.39
C ARG A 137 24.76 26.95 -6.87
N TYR A 138 25.21 27.96 -7.60
CA TYR A 138 24.79 29.34 -7.38
C TYR A 138 23.52 29.58 -8.16
N HIS A 139 22.60 30.34 -7.57
CA HIS A 139 21.34 30.65 -8.22
C HIS A 139 21.55 31.74 -9.28
N ASP A 140 20.85 31.63 -10.40
CA ASP A 140 20.84 32.65 -11.45
C ASP A 140 19.84 33.79 -11.10
N ALA A 141 19.83 34.83 -11.93
CA ALA A 141 18.96 36.00 -11.74
C ALA A 141 17.48 35.58 -11.49
N PRO A 142 16.80 36.17 -10.49
CA PRO A 142 17.17 37.37 -9.73
C PRO A 142 17.98 37.12 -8.43
N ASN A 143 18.28 35.87 -8.07
CA ASN A 143 18.93 35.50 -6.80
C ASN A 143 20.46 35.41 -6.87
N GLN A 144 21.04 35.91 -7.96
CA GLN A 144 22.48 35.92 -8.20
C GLN A 144 23.22 36.53 -7.00
N ASP A 145 24.25 35.81 -6.54
CA ASP A 145 25.11 36.14 -5.39
C ASP A 145 24.45 36.20 -4.01
N MET A 146 23.11 36.08 -3.91
CA MET A 146 22.37 36.11 -2.64
C MET A 146 22.01 34.72 -2.13
N ALA A 147 22.02 33.70 -3.00
CA ALA A 147 21.71 32.34 -2.65
C ALA A 147 22.59 31.31 -3.35
N ALA A 148 22.99 30.29 -2.60
CA ALA A 148 23.72 29.14 -3.11
C ALA A 148 23.23 27.86 -2.44
N THR A 149 23.28 26.75 -3.17
CA THR A 149 22.87 25.44 -2.67
C THR A 149 24.01 24.44 -2.81
N LEU A 150 24.46 23.95 -1.66
CA LEU A 150 25.40 22.84 -1.58
C LEU A 150 24.61 21.52 -1.59
N PHE A 151 24.80 20.75 -2.64
CA PHE A 151 24.27 19.40 -2.76
C PHE A 151 25.31 18.40 -2.26
N LEU A 152 25.02 17.72 -1.15
CA LEU A 152 25.87 16.72 -0.53
C LEU A 152 25.28 15.31 -0.73
N GLN A 153 26.06 14.39 -1.26
CA GLN A 153 25.68 12.98 -1.37
C GLN A 153 26.00 12.22 -0.08
N THR A 154 24.99 11.56 0.49
CA THR A 154 25.11 10.71 1.68
C THR A 154 24.63 9.28 1.39
N GLN A 155 24.83 8.36 2.34
CA GLN A 155 24.28 7.00 2.20
C GLN A 155 22.73 6.96 2.22
N GLN A 156 22.10 7.95 2.85
CA GLN A 156 20.63 8.05 2.97
C GLN A 156 19.99 8.70 1.74
N GLY A 157 20.76 9.45 0.95
CA GLY A 157 20.29 10.22 -0.19
C GLY A 157 21.10 11.51 -0.34
N GLN A 158 20.65 12.38 -1.24
CA GLN A 158 21.24 13.71 -1.40
C GLN A 158 20.63 14.67 -0.37
N ILE A 159 21.47 15.39 0.36
CA ILE A 159 21.09 16.49 1.25
C ILE A 159 21.38 17.80 0.50
N ALA A 160 20.42 18.72 0.50
CA ALA A 160 20.63 20.08 -0.01
C ALA A 160 20.76 21.04 1.19
N ILE A 161 21.83 21.84 1.19
CA ILE A 161 22.09 22.86 2.20
C ILE A 161 22.03 24.21 1.49
N HIS A 162 21.02 25.00 1.82
CA HIS A 162 20.80 26.32 1.23
C HIS A 162 21.45 27.38 2.12
N CYS A 163 22.30 28.21 1.53
CA CYS A 163 22.84 29.42 2.16
C CYS A 163 22.21 30.62 1.49
N VAL A 164 21.49 31.44 2.25
CA VAL A 164 20.65 32.53 1.74
C VAL A 164 20.93 33.80 2.52
N TYR A 165 21.25 34.88 1.81
CA TYR A 165 21.52 36.20 2.37
C TYR A 165 20.44 37.19 1.92
N ASN A 166 19.61 37.66 2.86
CA ASN A 166 18.52 38.60 2.57
C ASN A 166 18.92 40.04 2.94
N VAL A 167 18.99 40.91 1.94
CA VAL A 167 19.31 42.34 2.14
C VAL A 167 18.01 43.12 2.34
N ASN A 168 17.61 43.34 3.59
CA ASN A 168 16.46 44.21 3.91
C ASN A 168 16.78 45.72 3.87
N GLN A 169 17.99 46.11 3.46
CA GLN A 169 18.40 47.52 3.41
C GLN A 169 18.19 48.12 2.01
N PRO A 170 17.75 49.40 1.92
CA PRO A 170 17.76 50.12 0.64
C PRO A 170 19.18 50.21 0.09
N ALA A 171 19.36 50.03 -1.22
CA ALA A 171 20.65 50.30 -1.85
C ALA A 171 21.03 51.76 -1.56
N LYS A 172 22.28 52.00 -1.14
CA LYS A 172 22.79 53.34 -0.78
C LYS A 172 22.73 54.34 -1.95
N ASP A 173 22.54 53.83 -3.15
CA ASP A 173 22.65 54.49 -4.45
C ASP A 173 21.31 54.52 -5.21
N GLY A 174 20.17 54.42 -4.50
CA GLY A 174 18.83 54.65 -5.07
C GLY A 174 18.31 53.53 -5.98
N ARG A 175 19.03 52.40 -6.09
CA ARG A 175 18.59 51.21 -6.84
C ARG A 175 17.46 50.47 -6.11
N PRO A 176 16.55 49.78 -6.82
CA PRO A 176 15.46 49.03 -6.19
C PRO A 176 16.00 47.99 -5.21
N LYS A 177 15.26 47.78 -4.10
CA LYS A 177 15.56 46.73 -3.12
C LYS A 177 15.72 45.39 -3.84
N ARG A 178 16.88 44.74 -3.71
CA ARG A 178 17.06 43.36 -4.18
C ARG A 178 16.33 42.44 -3.21
N HIS A 179 15.16 41.94 -3.62
CA HIS A 179 14.43 40.91 -2.89
C HIS A 179 14.82 39.53 -3.42
N ILE A 180 14.97 38.56 -2.52
CA ILE A 180 15.11 37.16 -2.91
C ILE A 180 13.78 36.70 -3.53
N ASP A 181 13.85 36.21 -4.77
CA ASP A 181 12.74 35.50 -5.39
C ASP A 181 12.66 34.10 -4.79
N VAL A 182 11.77 33.97 -3.80
CA VAL A 182 11.51 32.71 -3.10
C VAL A 182 10.94 31.68 -4.07
N GLU A 183 10.17 32.06 -5.12
CA GLU A 183 9.66 31.08 -6.09
C GLU A 183 10.78 30.40 -6.88
N THR A 184 11.89 31.10 -7.15
CA THR A 184 13.06 30.51 -7.81
C THR A 184 13.86 29.61 -6.85
N LEU A 185 13.97 29.98 -5.57
CA LEU A 185 14.56 29.14 -4.53
C LEU A 185 13.73 27.87 -4.24
N VAL A 186 12.40 28.02 -4.36
CA VAL A 186 11.35 27.02 -4.11
C VAL A 186 10.95 26.30 -5.40
N LYS A 187 11.43 26.65 -6.60
CA LYS A 187 11.20 25.84 -7.83
C LYS A 187 11.85 24.45 -7.75
N ASP A 188 12.81 24.28 -6.84
CA ASP A 188 13.30 22.97 -6.41
C ASP A 188 12.40 22.30 -5.33
N THR A 189 11.32 22.93 -4.84
CA THR A 189 10.23 22.39 -3.97
C THR A 189 8.99 23.34 -3.75
N THR A 190 8.15 23.55 -4.78
CA THR A 190 6.71 24.00 -4.82
C THR A 190 6.17 25.34 -4.20
N GLY A 191 5.65 26.26 -5.05
CA GLY A 191 4.34 27.00 -5.01
C GLY A 191 4.16 28.38 -4.28
N PRO A 192 3.40 29.41 -4.79
CA PRO A 192 3.67 30.86 -4.54
C PRO A 192 2.73 31.68 -3.63
N GLY A 193 3.21 32.77 -2.98
CA GLY A 193 2.48 33.78 -2.18
C GLY A 193 3.08 34.19 -0.78
N PHE A 194 3.59 35.42 -0.68
CA PHE A 194 4.71 35.92 0.14
C PHE A 194 4.55 36.11 1.66
N ASN A 195 5.37 35.37 2.43
CA ASN A 195 6.09 35.74 3.66
C ASN A 195 7.14 34.63 3.84
N ILE A 196 8.46 34.91 3.81
CA ILE A 196 9.49 33.84 3.71
C ILE A 196 9.42 32.83 4.87
N VAL A 197 9.06 33.26 6.07
CA VAL A 197 8.90 32.36 7.23
C VAL A 197 7.65 31.49 7.08
N ASP A 198 6.51 32.10 6.76
CA ASP A 198 5.26 31.37 6.57
C ASP A 198 5.28 30.50 5.32
N GLU A 199 5.97 30.88 4.24
CA GLU A 199 6.10 30.06 3.02
C GLU A 199 7.04 28.88 3.22
N MET A 200 8.20 29.07 3.89
CA MET A 200 9.08 27.94 4.23
C MET A 200 8.34 26.91 5.11
N ILE A 201 7.50 27.37 6.05
CA ILE A 201 6.74 26.50 6.96
C ILE A 201 5.50 25.88 6.28
N VAL A 202 4.70 26.67 5.55
CA VAL A 202 3.39 26.26 5.01
C VAL A 202 3.50 25.63 3.62
N LYS A 203 4.33 26.17 2.71
CA LYS A 203 4.46 25.67 1.32
C LYS A 203 5.59 24.68 1.14
N ALA A 204 6.78 24.99 1.63
CA ALA A 204 7.93 24.08 1.56
C ALA A 204 7.90 22.99 2.66
N LYS A 205 6.92 23.05 3.58
CA LYS A 205 6.70 22.09 4.67
C LYS A 205 7.95 21.87 5.53
N MET A 206 8.72 22.91 5.79
CA MET A 206 9.89 22.89 6.66
C MET A 206 9.51 23.22 8.11
N ALA A 207 10.34 22.80 9.05
CA ALA A 207 10.27 23.15 10.46
C ALA A 207 11.33 24.24 10.76
N LEU A 208 10.95 25.27 11.50
CA LEU A 208 11.87 26.28 12.01
C LEU A 208 12.54 25.75 13.29
N LEU A 209 13.87 25.64 13.28
CA LEU A 209 14.66 25.24 14.46
C LEU A 209 14.92 26.43 15.39
N THR A 210 15.06 27.64 14.84
CA THR A 210 15.23 28.86 15.63
C THR A 210 13.97 29.17 16.42
N LYS A 211 14.01 28.97 17.75
CA LYS A 211 12.87 29.30 18.62
C LYS A 211 12.59 30.81 18.59
N PRO A 212 11.34 31.27 18.46
CA PRO A 212 10.99 32.68 18.58
C PRO A 212 11.57 33.30 19.86
N GLY A 213 12.20 34.47 19.75
CA GLY A 213 12.88 35.13 20.87
C GLY A 213 14.33 34.70 21.10
N THR A 214 14.87 33.74 20.33
CA THR A 214 16.30 33.37 20.42
C THR A 214 17.18 34.53 19.95
N VAL A 215 18.06 35.01 20.81
CA VAL A 215 19.02 36.09 20.47
C VAL A 215 20.13 35.53 19.58
N THR A 216 20.15 35.94 18.30
CA THR A 216 21.22 35.59 17.35
C THR A 216 22.13 36.78 17.05
N CYS A 217 21.72 38.01 17.37
CA CYS A 217 22.52 39.22 17.21
C CYS A 217 22.52 40.04 18.50
N THR A 218 23.68 40.56 18.89
CA THR A 218 23.86 41.49 20.02
C THR A 218 24.76 42.65 19.59
N ARG A 219 24.24 43.89 19.55
CA ARG A 219 25.02 45.09 19.17
C ARG A 219 25.20 46.05 20.36
N GLY A 220 26.42 46.57 20.54
CA GLY A 220 26.76 47.66 21.49
C GLY A 220 28.27 47.81 21.76
N SER A 221 28.80 49.04 21.71
CA SER A 221 30.12 49.42 22.22
C SER A 221 29.93 50.52 23.27
N GLY A 222 29.92 50.14 24.54
CA GLY A 222 29.74 51.05 25.68
C GLY A 222 28.75 50.52 26.72
N ALA A 223 29.02 50.81 28.00
CA ALA A 223 28.17 50.41 29.11
C ALA A 223 26.81 51.12 29.04
N GLY A 224 25.76 50.43 28.58
CA GLY A 224 24.38 50.92 28.65
C GLY A 224 23.41 50.50 27.55
N HIS A 225 23.86 50.03 26.38
CA HIS A 225 22.94 49.67 25.29
C HIS A 225 23.33 48.36 24.59
N SER A 226 22.80 47.22 25.06
CA SER A 226 22.82 45.97 24.31
C SER A 226 21.47 45.79 23.62
N THR A 227 21.39 46.08 22.31
CA THR A 227 20.24 45.65 21.51
C THR A 227 20.44 44.20 21.11
N ALA A 228 19.49 43.34 21.52
CA ALA A 228 19.49 41.90 21.24
C ALA A 228 18.32 41.59 20.29
N SER A 229 18.59 40.87 19.20
CA SER A 229 17.58 40.54 18.19
C SER A 229 17.77 39.14 17.62
N CYS A 230 16.68 38.58 17.07
CA CYS A 230 16.67 37.30 16.35
C CYS A 230 16.66 37.61 14.85
N ILE A 231 17.79 37.43 14.17
CA ILE A 231 17.94 37.76 12.74
C ILE A 231 18.23 36.50 11.92
N ASP A 232 18.95 35.53 12.49
CA ASP A 232 19.39 34.32 11.79
C ASP A 232 18.41 33.16 12.04
N LEU A 233 17.77 32.72 10.97
CA LEU A 233 16.80 31.63 11.01
C LEU A 233 17.40 30.36 10.43
N THR A 234 17.24 29.24 11.13
CA THR A 234 17.59 27.90 10.62
C THR A 234 16.31 27.11 10.38
N PHE A 235 16.10 26.70 9.12
CA PHE A 235 15.00 25.84 8.72
C PHE A 235 15.52 24.44 8.38
N ILE A 236 14.71 23.43 8.65
CA ILE A 236 14.99 22.05 8.26
C ILE A 236 13.76 21.38 7.66
N SER A 237 13.94 20.52 6.66
CA SER A 237 12.82 19.74 6.13
C SER A 237 12.26 18.81 7.22
N ARG A 238 10.93 18.60 7.24
CA ARG A 238 10.31 17.66 8.20
C ARG A 238 10.89 16.25 8.14
N ALA A 239 11.44 15.85 6.98
CA ALA A 239 12.08 14.55 6.81
C ALA A 239 13.43 14.42 7.55
N LEU A 240 14.17 15.51 7.70
CA LEU A 240 15.46 15.55 8.40
C LEU A 240 15.34 15.97 9.87
N LEU A 241 14.19 16.53 10.29
CA LEU A 241 13.95 16.95 11.67
C LEU A 241 14.28 15.86 12.72
N PRO A 242 13.91 14.57 12.54
CA PRO A 242 14.28 13.51 13.49
C PRO A 242 15.79 13.22 13.58
N GLN A 243 16.56 13.68 12.60
CA GLN A 243 18.00 13.50 12.55
C GLN A 243 18.74 14.63 13.27
N VAL A 244 18.07 15.70 13.72
CA VAL A 244 18.74 16.79 14.45
C VAL A 244 19.11 16.30 15.87
N LYS A 245 20.40 16.02 16.09
CA LYS A 245 20.93 15.66 17.41
C LYS A 245 21.11 16.90 18.28
N HIS A 246 21.51 18.01 17.67
CA HIS A 246 21.73 19.27 18.36
C HIS A 246 21.50 20.44 17.42
N TRP A 247 20.84 21.49 17.93
CA TRP A 247 20.77 22.79 17.30
C TRP A 247 20.96 23.84 18.40
N GLY A 248 21.79 24.85 18.15
CA GLY A 248 22.01 25.89 19.15
C GLY A 248 22.86 27.06 18.65
N VAL A 249 22.65 28.21 19.29
CA VAL A 249 23.49 29.40 19.16
C VAL A 249 24.70 29.23 20.08
N TYR A 250 25.90 29.49 19.58
CA TYR A 250 27.10 29.45 20.43
C TYR A 250 26.99 30.48 21.56
N GLN A 251 27.16 30.01 22.81
CA GLN A 251 27.14 30.87 24.00
C GLN A 251 28.36 31.80 24.02
N ASP A 252 29.56 31.23 23.84
CA ASP A 252 30.80 31.94 23.59
C ASP A 252 31.11 31.88 22.10
N ASN A 253 31.10 33.02 21.41
CA ASN A 253 31.36 33.07 19.96
C ASN A 253 32.80 32.56 19.67
N PRO A 254 32.98 31.34 19.11
CA PRO A 254 34.31 30.79 18.83
C PRO A 254 34.98 31.54 17.68
N TRP A 255 34.17 32.21 16.86
CA TRP A 255 34.59 33.11 15.79
C TRP A 255 34.33 34.53 16.26
N LYS A 256 34.98 34.92 17.38
CA LYS A 256 34.99 36.26 18.02
C LYS A 256 34.77 37.48 17.10
N PRO A 257 35.13 37.47 15.81
CA PRO A 257 34.67 38.51 14.90
C PRO A 257 33.22 38.52 14.38
N SER A 258 32.45 37.43 14.25
CA SER A 258 31.10 37.48 13.62
C SER A 258 30.20 38.49 14.36
N ASP A 259 29.45 39.31 13.62
CA ASP A 259 28.51 40.27 14.21
C ASP A 259 27.28 39.61 14.79
N HIS A 260 26.97 38.42 14.30
CA HIS A 260 25.95 37.53 14.83
C HIS A 260 26.62 36.39 15.60
N ARG A 261 25.88 35.77 16.51
CA ARG A 261 26.33 34.57 17.18
C ARG A 261 26.21 33.40 16.20
N PRO A 262 27.30 32.65 15.96
CA PRO A 262 27.26 31.41 15.21
C PRO A 262 26.13 30.48 15.61
N ILE A 263 25.56 29.78 14.64
CA ILE A 263 24.57 28.73 14.87
C ILE A 263 25.15 27.40 14.42
N ARG A 264 25.05 26.39 15.29
CA ARG A 264 25.45 25.01 15.00
C ARG A 264 24.22 24.14 14.83
N THR A 265 24.23 23.35 13.76
CA THR A 265 23.29 22.24 13.53
C THR A 265 24.07 20.94 13.41
N VAL A 266 23.73 19.95 14.23
CA VAL A 266 24.33 18.61 14.19
C VAL A 266 23.26 17.62 13.75
N LEU A 267 23.47 17.00 12.59
CA LEU A 267 22.62 15.93 12.07
C LEU A 267 23.24 14.56 12.36
N ASP A 268 22.44 13.61 12.78
CA ASP A 268 22.77 12.19 12.87
C ASP A 268 22.45 11.51 11.54
N LEU A 269 23.50 11.17 10.80
CA LEU A 269 23.38 10.53 9.48
C LEU A 269 23.53 9.01 9.56
N ARG A 270 23.60 8.43 10.75
CA ARG A 270 23.62 6.97 10.92
C ARG A 270 22.37 6.38 10.29
N CYS A 271 22.56 5.54 9.26
CA CYS A 271 21.51 4.64 8.83
C CYS A 271 21.40 3.56 9.89
N ASP A 272 20.29 3.50 10.62
CA ASP A 272 19.91 2.23 11.26
C ASP A 272 19.71 1.23 10.14
N ARG A 273 20.74 0.39 9.95
CA ARG A 273 20.64 -0.74 9.05
C ARG A 273 19.90 -1.81 9.79
N ASP A 274 18.81 -2.27 9.19
CA ASP A 274 18.22 -3.53 9.56
C ASP A 274 19.20 -4.66 9.18
N ASP A 275 20.17 -4.89 10.06
CA ASP A 275 21.14 -5.99 10.00
C ASP A 275 20.51 -7.31 10.43
N SER A 276 19.17 -7.36 10.57
CA SER A 276 18.48 -8.62 10.81
C SER A 276 18.82 -9.60 9.70
N ARG A 277 19.05 -10.84 10.12
CA ARG A 277 19.33 -11.94 9.20
C ARG A 277 18.03 -12.66 8.88
N ILE A 278 17.81 -12.92 7.60
CA ILE A 278 16.74 -13.78 7.09
C ILE A 278 17.32 -15.18 6.89
N LEU A 279 16.60 -16.18 7.40
CA LEU A 279 16.90 -17.60 7.22
C LEU A 279 16.53 -18.05 5.79
N LEU A 280 17.44 -18.77 5.15
CA LEU A 280 17.33 -19.24 3.76
C LEU A 280 16.83 -20.68 3.69
N TRP A 281 15.52 -20.85 3.95
CA TRP A 281 14.84 -22.14 3.95
C TRP A 281 14.91 -22.92 2.62
N ASN A 282 15.21 -22.26 1.50
CA ASN A 282 15.39 -22.92 0.21
C ASN A 282 16.80 -23.51 -0.01
N ARG A 283 17.73 -23.28 0.92
CA ARG A 283 19.11 -23.79 0.88
C ARG A 283 19.42 -24.78 2.01
N VAL A 284 18.43 -25.09 2.86
CA VAL A 284 18.61 -25.97 4.00
C VAL A 284 18.93 -27.41 3.56
N ASN A 285 19.94 -28.02 4.15
CA ASN A 285 20.12 -29.47 4.07
C ASN A 285 19.07 -30.14 4.96
N SER A 286 17.95 -30.51 4.33
CA SER A 286 16.77 -31.02 5.05
C SER A 286 17.09 -32.29 5.85
N ARG A 287 17.94 -33.18 5.33
CA ARG A 287 18.29 -34.44 6.01
C ARG A 287 19.08 -34.17 7.29
N ALA A 288 20.17 -33.39 7.20
CA ALA A 288 21.00 -33.05 8.35
C ALA A 288 20.22 -32.30 9.44
N PHE A 289 19.34 -31.37 9.03
CA PHE A 289 18.45 -30.67 9.97
C PHE A 289 17.52 -31.64 10.71
N LEU A 290 16.90 -32.59 9.98
CA LEU A 290 15.98 -33.56 10.58
C LEU A 290 16.69 -34.54 11.52
N GLU A 291 17.88 -35.01 11.16
CA GLU A 291 18.72 -35.88 12.01
C GLU A 291 19.11 -35.16 13.31
N ALA A 292 19.52 -33.88 13.24
CA ALA A 292 19.84 -33.08 14.42
C ALA A 292 18.63 -32.89 15.35
N VAL A 293 17.46 -32.57 14.78
CA VAL A 293 16.21 -32.45 15.56
C VAL A 293 15.85 -33.80 16.19
N ALA A 294 15.90 -34.90 15.43
CA ALA A 294 15.56 -36.24 15.94
C ALA A 294 16.47 -36.66 17.11
N LEU A 295 17.77 -36.37 17.03
CA LEU A 295 18.71 -36.65 18.12
C LEU A 295 18.37 -35.83 19.36
N GLY A 296 18.09 -34.53 19.20
CA GLY A 296 17.74 -33.65 20.31
C GLY A 296 16.43 -34.04 21.00
N LEU A 297 15.43 -34.50 20.24
CA LEU A 297 14.12 -34.91 20.78
C LEU A 297 14.19 -36.10 21.73
N ARG A 298 15.20 -36.98 21.63
CA ARG A 298 15.39 -38.11 22.56
C ARG A 298 15.55 -37.66 24.01
N HIS A 299 16.09 -36.46 24.22
CA HIS A 299 16.22 -35.88 25.56
C HIS A 299 14.87 -35.50 26.20
N LEU A 300 13.78 -35.47 25.43
CA LEU A 300 12.45 -35.18 25.92
C LEU A 300 11.66 -36.44 26.30
N ASP A 301 12.13 -37.63 25.95
CA ASP A 301 11.37 -38.87 26.14
C ASP A 301 11.15 -39.19 27.63
N ASP A 302 12.15 -38.89 28.46
CA ASP A 302 12.15 -39.17 29.90
C ASP A 302 11.73 -37.97 30.76
N MET A 303 11.41 -36.81 30.14
CA MET A 303 10.98 -35.64 30.90
C MET A 303 9.55 -35.81 31.42
N PRO A 304 9.28 -35.60 32.73
CA PRO A 304 7.94 -35.64 33.27
C PRO A 304 7.08 -34.51 32.69
N LEU A 305 5.75 -34.67 32.75
CA LEU A 305 4.75 -33.68 32.33
C LEU A 305 3.56 -33.68 33.31
N VAL A 306 3.85 -33.70 34.61
CA VAL A 306 2.85 -33.82 35.68
C VAL A 306 2.59 -32.48 36.35
N SER A 307 3.57 -31.58 36.39
CA SER A 307 3.47 -30.25 36.99
C SER A 307 3.47 -29.11 35.96
N ARG A 308 3.15 -27.87 36.39
CA ARG A 308 3.27 -26.68 35.53
C ARG A 308 4.73 -26.38 35.19
N GLN A 309 5.64 -26.62 36.13
CA GLN A 309 7.09 -26.45 35.93
C GLN A 309 7.60 -27.43 34.87
N ASP A 310 7.15 -28.69 34.94
CA ASP A 310 7.50 -29.71 33.95
C ASP A 310 7.10 -29.28 32.53
N ALA A 311 5.91 -28.70 32.37
CA ALA A 311 5.43 -28.21 31.08
C ALA A 311 6.27 -27.04 30.55
N ASP A 312 6.74 -26.15 31.45
CA ASP A 312 7.62 -25.03 31.09
C ASP A 312 9.01 -25.49 30.67
N ASP A 313 9.59 -26.43 31.41
CA ASP A 313 10.91 -27.01 31.11
C ASP A 313 10.86 -27.79 29.79
N PHE A 314 9.80 -28.59 29.59
CA PHE A 314 9.59 -29.34 28.36
C PHE A 314 9.41 -28.42 27.15
N ALA A 315 8.58 -27.37 27.27
CA ALA A 315 8.37 -26.40 26.20
C ALA A 315 9.67 -25.66 25.84
N SER A 316 10.41 -25.21 26.85
CA SER A 316 11.67 -24.50 26.69
C SER A 316 12.72 -25.38 26.00
N ARG A 317 12.84 -26.64 26.43
CA ARG A 317 13.77 -27.59 25.85
C ARG A 317 13.42 -27.94 24.40
N LEU A 318 12.15 -28.15 24.09
CA LEU A 318 11.67 -28.39 22.72
C LEU A 318 11.98 -27.21 21.79
N ILE A 319 11.73 -25.97 22.24
CA ILE A 319 12.07 -24.75 21.51
C ILE A 319 13.58 -24.67 21.26
N GLN A 320 14.39 -24.94 22.29
CA GLN A 320 15.84 -24.90 22.22
C GLN A 320 16.39 -25.89 21.19
N ILE A 321 15.93 -27.15 21.20
CA ILE A 321 16.35 -28.18 20.23
C ILE A 321 16.13 -27.73 18.79
N ILE A 322 14.96 -27.14 18.51
CA ILE A 322 14.62 -26.65 17.18
C ILE A 322 15.50 -25.45 16.82
N TYR A 323 15.67 -24.49 17.74
CA TYR A 323 16.47 -23.30 17.52
C TYR A 323 17.96 -23.60 17.27
N GLU A 324 18.57 -24.50 18.05
CA GLU A 324 19.95 -24.94 17.86
C GLU A 324 20.13 -25.62 16.49
N SER A 325 19.16 -26.44 16.08
CA SER A 325 19.16 -27.08 14.75
C SER A 325 19.08 -26.04 13.62
N ILE A 326 18.32 -24.95 13.82
CA ILE A 326 18.25 -23.83 12.87
C ILE A 326 19.62 -23.16 12.74
N GLN A 327 20.24 -22.79 13.86
CA GLN A 327 21.54 -22.09 13.85
C GLN A 327 22.63 -22.91 13.17
N LYS A 328 22.61 -24.23 13.34
CA LYS A 328 23.62 -25.13 12.80
C LYS A 328 23.44 -25.45 11.32
N HIS A 329 22.20 -25.55 10.83
CA HIS A 329 21.91 -26.14 9.52
C HIS A 329 21.18 -25.22 8.53
N VAL A 330 20.75 -24.02 8.95
CA VAL A 330 20.03 -23.08 8.10
C VAL A 330 20.89 -21.84 7.83
N ASP A 331 21.32 -21.69 6.59
CA ASP A 331 22.01 -20.50 6.12
C ASP A 331 21.18 -19.23 6.38
N SER A 332 21.87 -18.13 6.63
CA SER A 332 21.24 -16.83 6.81
C SER A 332 21.90 -15.75 5.95
N CYS A 333 21.14 -14.75 5.53
CA CYS A 333 21.67 -13.56 4.87
C CYS A 333 21.06 -12.30 5.45
N LEU A 334 21.70 -11.14 5.28
CA LEU A 334 21.11 -9.86 5.68
C LEU A 334 19.75 -9.64 4.99
N ALA A 335 18.78 -9.12 5.73
CA ALA A 335 17.44 -8.81 5.22
C ALA A 335 17.50 -7.75 4.14
N ASN A 336 18.29 -6.71 4.41
CA ASN A 336 18.61 -5.64 3.48
C ASN A 336 20.12 -5.65 3.26
N PRO A 337 20.64 -6.58 2.43
CA PRO A 337 22.08 -6.62 2.19
C PRO A 337 22.50 -5.28 1.59
N PRO A 338 23.68 -4.75 1.96
CA PRO A 338 24.19 -3.56 1.33
C PRO A 338 24.18 -3.78 -0.19
N PRO A 339 23.79 -2.76 -0.99
CA PRO A 339 23.83 -2.89 -2.43
C PRO A 339 25.21 -3.43 -2.80
N ARG A 340 25.25 -4.55 -3.55
CA ARG A 340 26.52 -5.08 -4.07
C ARG A 340 27.24 -3.90 -4.68
N GLN A 341 28.50 -3.68 -4.29
CA GLN A 341 29.40 -2.67 -4.88
C GLN A 341 29.71 -3.04 -6.34
N GLN A 342 28.70 -3.18 -7.19
CA GLN A 342 28.85 -2.78 -8.57
C GLN A 342 28.65 -1.28 -8.54
N LEU A 343 29.73 -0.55 -8.83
CA LEU A 343 29.74 0.88 -9.11
C LEU A 343 28.82 1.14 -10.32
N LEU A 344 27.51 1.07 -10.10
CA LEU A 344 26.55 1.78 -10.91
C LEU A 344 26.73 3.24 -10.52
N ASP A 345 27.26 4.01 -11.46
CA ASP A 345 27.39 5.45 -11.40
C ASP A 345 26.16 6.07 -10.69
N PRO A 346 26.32 6.93 -9.67
CA PRO A 346 25.23 7.59 -8.97
C PRO A 346 24.22 8.28 -9.91
N ARG A 347 24.65 8.76 -11.08
CA ARG A 347 23.78 9.31 -12.13
C ARG A 347 22.86 8.24 -12.72
N LEU A 348 23.37 7.04 -12.94
CA LEU A 348 22.65 5.85 -13.42
C LEU A 348 21.58 5.38 -12.42
N ARG A 349 21.85 5.51 -11.11
CA ARG A 349 20.87 5.21 -10.05
C ARG A 349 19.75 6.25 -9.99
N ASN A 350 20.10 7.54 -10.07
CA ASN A 350 19.12 8.63 -10.08
C ASN A 350 18.23 8.59 -11.33
N ILE A 351 18.76 8.29 -12.51
CA ILE A 351 17.97 8.13 -13.76
C ILE A 351 16.99 6.95 -13.69
N LEU A 352 17.31 5.91 -12.91
CA LEU A 352 16.41 4.76 -12.70
C LEU A 352 15.40 4.99 -11.57
N SER A 353 15.62 5.98 -10.69
CA SER A 353 14.77 6.29 -9.53
C SER A 353 13.96 7.58 -9.66
N THR A 354 14.28 8.48 -10.59
CA THR A 354 13.44 9.65 -10.89
C THR A 354 12.22 9.22 -11.70
N ASP A 355 11.09 9.82 -11.37
CA ASP A 355 9.76 9.56 -11.94
C ASP A 355 9.58 10.03 -13.40
N CYS A 356 10.54 9.73 -14.26
CA CYS A 356 10.51 10.06 -15.68
C CYS A 356 10.75 8.81 -16.54
N LEU A 357 9.79 7.88 -16.51
CA LEU A 357 9.51 7.01 -17.67
C LEU A 357 8.48 7.68 -18.61
N SER A 358 8.37 9.01 -18.58
CA SER A 358 7.76 9.75 -19.68
C SER A 358 8.77 9.79 -20.83
N THR A 359 8.36 9.23 -21.95
CA THR A 359 9.07 9.22 -23.24
C THR A 359 9.16 10.61 -23.88
N SER A 360 9.19 11.70 -23.11
CA SER A 360 8.89 13.05 -23.64
C SER A 360 9.68 14.22 -23.04
N ALA A 361 10.80 14.01 -22.34
CA ALA A 361 11.67 15.11 -21.94
C ALA A 361 13.06 14.93 -22.58
N GLY A 362 13.17 15.38 -23.82
CA GLY A 362 14.45 15.72 -24.41
C GLY A 362 14.85 17.12 -23.91
N SER A 363 15.85 17.19 -23.05
CA SER A 363 16.64 18.39 -22.84
C SER A 363 18.02 18.02 -22.27
N ASP A 364 19.00 18.08 -23.15
CA ASP A 364 20.43 18.36 -22.95
C ASP A 364 21.11 17.96 -21.63
N ILE A 365 21.29 16.66 -21.44
CA ILE A 365 22.48 16.15 -20.74
C ILE A 365 23.25 15.29 -21.76
N ARG A 366 24.42 15.79 -22.21
CA ARG A 366 25.38 15.01 -23.01
C ARG A 366 25.97 13.89 -22.14
N LEU A 367 25.21 12.81 -21.98
CA LEU A 367 25.70 11.53 -21.50
C LEU A 367 26.46 10.83 -22.62
N ASP A 368 27.64 10.31 -22.29
CA ASP A 368 28.51 9.55 -23.18
C ASP A 368 27.78 8.32 -23.77
N ASP A 369 27.93 8.05 -25.06
CA ASP A 369 27.15 7.02 -25.76
C ASP A 369 27.43 5.60 -25.23
N HIS A 370 28.60 5.39 -24.64
CA HIS A 370 28.95 4.18 -23.91
C HIS A 370 28.05 3.96 -22.68
N VAL A 371 27.77 5.02 -21.91
CA VAL A 371 26.90 4.98 -20.73
C VAL A 371 25.45 4.73 -21.15
N LYS A 372 24.97 5.36 -22.24
CA LYS A 372 23.65 5.07 -22.82
C LYS A 372 23.51 3.62 -23.27
N ARG A 373 24.58 3.00 -23.80
CA ARG A 373 24.58 1.58 -24.22
C ARG A 373 24.57 0.63 -23.01
N MET A 374 25.37 0.90 -21.98
CA MET A 374 25.36 0.13 -20.73
C MET A 374 24.01 0.26 -20.00
N GLN A 375 23.41 1.45 -19.96
CA GLN A 375 22.05 1.68 -19.45
C GLN A 375 21.03 0.80 -20.16
N ARG A 376 21.04 0.80 -21.49
CA ARG A 376 20.13 -0.02 -22.31
C ARG A 376 20.33 -1.52 -22.04
N ASN A 377 21.57 -2.00 -21.94
CA ASN A 377 21.86 -3.41 -21.69
C ASN A 377 21.48 -3.85 -20.27
N ALA A 378 21.76 -3.04 -19.25
CA ALA A 378 21.36 -3.32 -17.87
C ALA A 378 19.84 -3.29 -17.69
N GLN A 379 19.16 -2.31 -18.30
CA GLN A 379 17.70 -2.26 -18.33
C GLN A 379 17.12 -3.46 -19.10
N LYS A 380 17.74 -3.88 -20.21
CA LYS A 380 17.34 -5.05 -20.99
C LYS A 380 17.44 -6.34 -20.16
N ALA A 381 18.60 -6.59 -19.54
CA ALA A 381 18.81 -7.76 -18.68
C ALA A 381 17.84 -7.78 -17.49
N TYR A 382 17.63 -6.62 -16.86
CA TYR A 382 16.64 -6.48 -15.80
C TYR A 382 15.21 -6.81 -16.28
N ARG A 383 14.77 -6.21 -17.40
CA ARG A 383 13.42 -6.42 -17.99
C ARG A 383 13.18 -7.87 -18.41
N GLN A 384 14.20 -8.56 -18.91
CA GLN A 384 14.13 -9.98 -19.27
C GLN A 384 14.09 -10.89 -18.02
N SER A 385 14.83 -10.55 -16.96
CA SER A 385 14.87 -11.33 -15.71
C SER A 385 13.53 -11.40 -14.97
N ILE A 386 12.59 -10.48 -15.22
CA ILE A 386 11.29 -10.47 -14.54
C ILE A 386 10.41 -11.63 -15.01
N GLY A 387 10.52 -12.02 -16.28
CA GLY A 387 9.70 -13.10 -16.86
C GLY A 387 9.89 -14.45 -16.16
N SER A 388 11.10 -14.74 -15.68
CA SER A 388 11.43 -15.99 -14.97
C SER A 388 11.03 -15.99 -13.50
N LYS A 389 10.80 -14.82 -12.89
CA LYS A 389 10.43 -14.72 -11.47
C LYS A 389 9.01 -15.21 -11.20
N ALA A 390 8.77 -15.67 -9.98
CA ALA A 390 7.43 -15.96 -9.49
C ALA A 390 6.59 -14.66 -9.41
N LEU A 391 5.28 -14.76 -9.68
CA LEU A 391 4.34 -13.62 -9.74
C LEU A 391 4.41 -12.73 -8.50
N TRP A 392 4.46 -13.32 -7.31
CA TRP A 392 4.55 -12.57 -6.06
C TRP A 392 5.87 -11.79 -5.94
N VAL A 393 7.00 -12.36 -6.37
CA VAL A 393 8.30 -11.67 -6.33
C VAL A 393 8.28 -10.46 -7.26
N ALA A 394 7.82 -10.64 -8.50
CA ALA A 394 7.68 -9.55 -9.45
C ALA A 394 6.76 -8.46 -8.89
N THR A 395 5.59 -8.84 -8.36
CA THR A 395 4.64 -7.89 -7.77
C THR A 395 5.24 -7.09 -6.60
N SER A 396 5.96 -7.76 -5.70
CA SER A 396 6.62 -7.10 -4.57
C SER A 396 7.69 -6.12 -5.03
N MET A 397 8.45 -6.46 -6.09
CA MET A 397 9.41 -5.55 -6.71
C MET A 397 8.72 -4.32 -7.31
N GLY A 398 7.64 -4.52 -8.09
CA GLY A 398 6.88 -3.41 -8.67
C GLY A 398 6.28 -2.49 -7.62
N LYS A 399 5.79 -3.05 -6.50
CA LYS A 399 5.32 -2.28 -5.35
C LYS A 399 6.46 -1.48 -4.70
N ALA A 400 7.59 -2.12 -4.41
CA ALA A 400 8.74 -1.48 -3.78
C ALA A 400 9.34 -0.35 -4.63
N GLN A 401 9.23 -0.43 -5.95
CA GLN A 401 9.67 0.62 -6.88
C GLN A 401 8.73 1.81 -6.97
N CYS A 402 7.47 1.63 -6.59
CA CYS A 402 6.44 2.66 -6.69
C CYS A 402 6.10 3.31 -5.35
N GLN A 403 6.52 2.74 -4.23
CA GLN A 403 6.28 3.31 -2.92
C GLN A 403 7.49 4.16 -2.49
N PRO A 404 7.27 5.35 -1.92
CA PRO A 404 8.35 6.06 -1.25
C PRO A 404 8.96 5.13 -0.20
N ARG A 405 10.29 5.16 -0.02
CA ARG A 405 10.94 4.37 1.02
C ARG A 405 10.26 4.68 2.35
N ASN A 406 9.84 3.62 3.05
CA ASN A 406 9.17 3.74 4.35
C ASN A 406 9.98 4.66 5.27
N VAL A 407 9.28 5.36 6.16
CA VAL A 407 9.89 5.98 7.34
C VAL A 407 10.74 4.91 8.03
N ILE A 408 12.06 5.03 7.93
CA ILE A 408 13.00 4.04 8.48
C ILE A 408 13.05 4.18 10.00
N ASN A 409 12.76 5.39 10.52
CA ASN A 409 12.96 5.78 11.92
C ASN A 409 11.69 6.40 12.51
N MET A 410 11.30 6.02 13.73
CA MET A 410 10.23 6.69 14.47
C MET A 410 10.67 8.13 14.84
N PRO A 411 9.93 9.18 14.41
CA PRO A 411 10.26 10.57 14.74
C PRO A 411 10.03 10.85 16.22
N ALA A 412 10.35 12.08 16.67
CA ALA A 412 9.92 12.54 17.99
C ALA A 412 8.38 12.48 18.07
N LEU A 413 7.88 11.99 19.21
CA LEU A 413 6.45 11.80 19.40
C LEU A 413 5.84 13.04 20.07
N VAL A 414 4.66 13.46 19.63
CA VAL A 414 3.90 14.55 20.24
C VAL A 414 2.60 14.01 20.81
N HIS A 415 2.45 14.15 22.14
CA HIS A 415 1.25 13.75 22.86
C HIS A 415 0.94 14.81 23.94
N ASN A 416 -0.32 15.28 23.98
CA ASN A 416 -0.80 16.32 24.91
C ASN A 416 0.06 17.60 24.95
N GLY A 417 0.61 18.02 23.80
CA GLY A 417 1.47 19.21 23.70
C GLY A 417 2.93 19.00 24.13
N THR A 418 3.28 17.84 24.68
CA THR A 418 4.65 17.47 25.04
C THR A 418 5.32 16.69 23.91
N THR A 419 6.61 16.96 23.66
CA THR A 419 7.42 16.27 22.66
C THR A 419 8.41 15.31 23.32
N PHE A 420 8.39 14.04 22.91
CA PHE A 420 9.23 12.95 23.42
C PHE A 420 10.29 12.63 22.36
N ALA A 421 11.57 12.91 22.67
CA ALA A 421 12.64 12.90 21.68
C ALA A 421 13.66 11.78 21.91
N SER A 422 13.96 11.42 23.17
CA SER A 422 14.85 10.31 23.48
C SER A 422 14.17 8.96 23.21
N GLU A 423 14.94 7.90 23.00
CA GLU A 423 14.38 6.57 22.76
C GLU A 423 13.61 6.04 23.97
N GLU A 424 14.13 6.26 25.18
CA GLU A 424 13.48 5.89 26.44
C GLU A 424 12.18 6.68 26.67
N GLU A 425 12.19 7.99 26.41
CA GLU A 425 10.98 8.84 26.48
C GLU A 425 9.91 8.36 25.51
N LYS A 426 10.29 8.00 24.27
CA LYS A 426 9.36 7.43 23.28
C LYS A 426 8.80 6.11 23.75
N GLN A 427 9.64 5.21 24.28
CA GLN A 427 9.20 3.90 24.78
C GLN A 427 8.21 4.05 25.94
N ASN A 428 8.48 4.92 26.91
CA ASN A 428 7.60 5.20 28.04
C ASN A 428 6.29 5.87 27.60
N CYS A 429 6.36 6.82 26.66
CA CYS A 429 5.18 7.45 26.07
C CYS A 429 4.27 6.42 25.36
N ILE A 430 4.86 5.53 24.55
CA ILE A 430 4.13 4.43 23.89
C ILE A 430 3.54 3.48 24.91
N ARG A 431 4.32 3.08 25.92
CA ARG A 431 3.89 2.17 26.98
C ARG A 431 2.63 2.70 27.68
N ASN A 432 2.70 3.92 28.19
CA ASN A 432 1.62 4.56 28.95
C ASN A 432 0.37 4.83 28.09
N PHE A 433 0.55 5.11 26.80
CA PHE A 433 -0.57 5.29 25.89
C PHE A 433 -1.22 3.97 25.45
N THR A 434 -0.43 2.91 25.30
CA THR A 434 -0.89 1.64 24.73
C THR A 434 -1.53 0.75 25.78
N TRP A 435 -0.97 0.73 26.99
CA TRP A 435 -1.44 -0.07 28.12
C TRP A 435 -1.64 0.81 29.34
N THR A 436 -2.84 0.78 29.92
CA THR A 436 -3.17 1.58 31.11
C THR A 436 -2.51 1.04 32.38
N GLU A 437 -2.18 -0.25 32.42
CA GLU A 437 -1.59 -0.91 33.58
C GLU A 437 -0.40 -1.80 33.19
N THR A 438 0.77 -1.47 33.73
CA THR A 438 2.03 -2.19 33.51
C THR A 438 2.88 -2.24 34.79
N SER A 439 3.84 -3.15 34.87
CA SER A 439 4.74 -3.30 36.03
C SER A 439 6.15 -3.71 35.59
N ASP A 440 7.17 -3.15 36.25
CA ASP A 440 8.58 -3.49 35.99
C ASP A 440 9.09 -4.62 36.90
N CYS A 441 8.46 -4.81 38.07
CA CYS A 441 8.98 -5.71 39.10
C CYS A 441 8.32 -7.09 39.04
N ALA A 442 6.98 -7.14 39.05
CA ALA A 442 6.22 -8.38 39.09
C ALA A 442 4.83 -8.22 38.45
N PRO A 443 4.29 -9.29 37.83
CA PRO A 443 2.91 -9.28 37.34
C PRO A 443 1.93 -9.23 38.53
N PRO A 444 0.84 -8.44 38.44
CA PRO A 444 -0.23 -8.51 39.43
C PRO A 444 -0.98 -9.82 39.29
N GLU A 445 -1.51 -10.26 40.42
CA GLU A 445 -2.31 -11.48 40.48
C GLU A 445 -3.64 -11.27 39.75
N LEU A 446 -3.94 -12.15 38.79
CA LEU A 446 -5.25 -12.23 38.16
C LEU A 446 -6.09 -13.23 38.96
N PRO A 447 -7.15 -12.83 39.68
CA PRO A 447 -8.01 -13.79 40.35
C PRO A 447 -8.75 -14.67 39.34
N PHE A 448 -8.95 -15.94 39.68
CA PHE A 448 -9.84 -16.82 38.93
C PHE A 448 -11.29 -16.52 39.34
N PRO A 449 -12.26 -16.45 38.41
CA PRO A 449 -13.65 -16.17 38.76
C PRO A 449 -14.22 -17.24 39.70
N ASP A 450 -15.11 -16.83 40.60
CA ASP A 450 -15.87 -17.77 41.43
C ASP A 450 -16.94 -18.46 40.57
N LEU A 451 -16.85 -19.78 40.47
CA LEU A 451 -17.71 -20.58 39.58
C LEU A 451 -18.76 -21.29 40.42
N SER A 452 -20.04 -21.05 40.11
CA SER A 452 -21.13 -21.82 40.71
C SER A 452 -20.93 -23.33 40.47
N PRO A 453 -21.07 -24.18 41.50
CA PRO A 453 -21.00 -25.64 41.37
C PRO A 453 -22.06 -26.21 40.42
N ASP A 454 -23.22 -25.55 40.34
CA ASP A 454 -24.38 -25.98 39.55
C ASP A 454 -24.35 -25.43 38.10
N ARG A 455 -23.25 -24.79 37.69
CA ARG A 455 -23.10 -24.23 36.34
C ARG A 455 -23.11 -25.35 35.29
N GLU A 456 -24.01 -25.23 34.31
CA GLU A 456 -24.02 -26.11 33.14
C GLU A 456 -22.77 -25.88 32.29
N GLU A 457 -21.91 -26.89 32.17
CA GLU A 457 -20.73 -26.87 31.32
C GLU A 457 -21.03 -27.53 29.97
N LEU A 458 -20.81 -26.78 28.89
CA LEU A 458 -20.95 -27.30 27.54
C LEU A 458 -19.74 -28.19 27.19
N GLU A 459 -20.00 -29.32 26.55
CA GLU A 459 -18.98 -30.29 26.20
C GLU A 459 -17.98 -29.72 25.17
N MET A 460 -16.68 -29.92 25.43
CA MET A 460 -15.60 -29.53 24.53
C MET A 460 -14.66 -30.71 24.28
N ASP A 461 -14.34 -30.95 23.01
CA ASP A 461 -13.42 -32.04 22.62
C ASP A 461 -11.97 -31.73 23.07
N LEU A 462 -11.43 -32.63 23.88
CA LEU A 462 -10.17 -32.51 24.61
C LEU A 462 -8.96 -33.15 23.92
N VAL A 463 -9.17 -34.00 22.90
CA VAL A 463 -8.09 -34.87 22.41
C VAL A 463 -7.25 -34.18 21.33
N LEU A 464 -5.94 -34.05 21.57
CA LEU A 464 -4.95 -33.74 20.55
C LEU A 464 -4.15 -34.98 20.17
N THR A 465 -4.31 -35.42 18.92
CA THR A 465 -3.51 -36.49 18.32
C THR A 465 -2.33 -35.92 17.51
N GLU A 466 -1.29 -36.72 17.26
CA GLU A 466 -0.18 -36.29 16.41
C GLU A 466 -0.67 -35.89 15.00
N LEU A 467 -1.64 -36.63 14.46
CA LEU A 467 -2.17 -36.40 13.11
C LEU A 467 -2.83 -35.03 13.01
N LEU A 468 -3.54 -34.62 14.06
CA LEU A 468 -4.12 -33.27 14.16
C LEU A 468 -3.02 -32.21 14.17
N ILE A 469 -1.96 -32.40 14.98
CA ILE A 469 -0.81 -31.49 15.03
C ILE A 469 -0.15 -31.35 13.65
N ILE A 470 0.12 -32.47 12.97
CA ILE A 470 0.68 -32.47 11.62
C ILE A 470 -0.19 -31.65 10.66
N ALA A 471 -1.50 -31.88 10.66
CA ALA A 471 -2.44 -31.15 9.82
C ALA A 471 -2.48 -29.64 10.15
N MET A 472 -2.36 -29.27 11.43
CA MET A 472 -2.31 -27.87 11.86
C MET A 472 -1.01 -27.19 11.42
N ILE A 473 0.14 -27.85 11.57
CA ILE A 473 1.45 -27.34 11.15
C ILE A 473 1.50 -27.13 9.63
N GLN A 474 0.96 -28.07 8.85
CA GLN A 474 0.90 -27.94 7.38
C GLN A 474 0.17 -26.67 6.93
N LYS A 475 -0.90 -26.29 7.65
CA LYS A 475 -1.71 -25.09 7.37
C LYS A 475 -1.09 -23.78 7.84
N LEU A 476 0.06 -23.81 8.55
CA LEU A 476 0.72 -22.57 8.99
C LEU A 476 1.13 -21.71 7.78
N PRO A 477 0.98 -20.38 7.82
CA PRO A 477 1.51 -19.52 6.77
C PRO A 477 3.05 -19.40 6.88
N SER A 478 3.76 -19.55 5.76
CA SER A 478 5.21 -19.32 5.70
C SER A 478 5.53 -17.82 5.63
N LYS A 479 6.79 -17.45 5.90
CA LYS A 479 7.35 -16.10 5.88
C LYS A 479 6.67 -15.15 6.87
N LYS A 480 6.29 -15.68 8.03
CA LYS A 480 5.81 -14.90 9.17
C LYS A 480 6.94 -14.68 10.15
N ALA A 481 6.96 -13.53 10.81
CA ALA A 481 7.88 -13.27 11.90
C ALA A 481 7.60 -14.22 13.08
N CYS A 482 8.67 -14.73 13.69
CA CYS A 482 8.64 -15.47 14.94
C CYS A 482 8.68 -14.52 16.14
N GLY A 483 8.40 -15.06 17.32
CA GLY A 483 8.53 -14.33 18.58
C GLY A 483 9.98 -14.33 19.07
N GLU A 484 10.15 -14.13 20.37
CA GLU A 484 11.45 -14.12 21.05
C GLU A 484 12.19 -15.47 20.94
N ASP A 485 11.44 -16.57 20.81
CA ASP A 485 11.97 -17.94 20.64
C ASP A 485 12.73 -18.18 19.33
N LYS A 486 12.62 -17.26 18.35
CA LYS A 486 13.26 -17.34 17.02
C LYS A 486 12.96 -18.64 16.26
N VAL A 487 11.86 -19.34 16.58
CA VAL A 487 11.42 -20.55 15.87
C VAL A 487 10.34 -20.17 14.85
N PRO A 488 10.62 -20.16 13.54
CA PRO A 488 9.63 -19.80 12.52
C PRO A 488 8.78 -21.01 12.08
N ASN A 489 7.66 -20.71 11.41
CA ASN A 489 6.74 -21.74 10.90
C ASN A 489 7.40 -22.71 9.90
N GLU A 490 8.40 -22.26 9.15
CA GLU A 490 9.16 -23.09 8.22
C GLU A 490 9.91 -24.23 8.92
N ALA A 491 10.50 -23.96 10.09
CA ALA A 491 11.17 -24.98 10.90
C ALA A 491 10.18 -26.07 11.31
N LEU A 492 9.05 -25.66 11.89
CA LEU A 492 7.98 -26.57 12.31
C LEU A 492 7.45 -27.40 11.14
N LYS A 493 7.29 -26.81 9.95
CA LYS A 493 6.85 -27.54 8.75
C LYS A 493 7.86 -28.58 8.27
N LEU A 494 9.14 -28.27 8.37
CA LEU A 494 10.23 -29.15 7.96
C LEU A 494 10.29 -30.38 8.86
N CYS A 495 10.33 -30.20 10.19
CA CYS A 495 10.40 -31.30 11.17
C CYS A 495 9.03 -31.83 11.66
N ARG A 496 7.92 -31.45 11.01
CA ARG A 496 6.55 -31.66 11.51
C ARG A 496 6.24 -33.08 12.01
N THR A 497 6.74 -34.11 11.33
CA THR A 497 6.46 -35.51 11.68
C THR A 497 7.22 -35.95 12.92
N LEU A 498 8.42 -35.40 13.14
CA LEU A 498 9.25 -35.70 14.30
C LEU A 498 8.74 -34.99 15.56
N VAL A 499 8.35 -33.72 15.45
CA VAL A 499 7.95 -32.91 16.61
C VAL A 499 6.49 -33.12 17.02
N ALA A 500 5.63 -33.62 16.13
CA ALA A 500 4.20 -33.74 16.40
C ALA A 500 3.84 -34.58 17.65
N PRO A 501 4.48 -35.75 17.91
CA PRO A 501 4.22 -36.52 19.13
C PRO A 501 4.54 -35.73 20.41
N TYR A 502 5.68 -35.04 20.43
CA TYR A 502 6.13 -34.24 21.57
C TYR A 502 5.25 -33.01 21.80
N ILE A 503 4.84 -32.33 20.73
CA ILE A 503 3.89 -31.21 20.80
C ILE A 503 2.53 -31.69 21.31
N ALA A 504 2.06 -32.86 20.87
CA ALA A 504 0.80 -33.43 21.36
C ALA A 504 0.89 -33.78 22.86
N LYS A 505 1.99 -34.39 23.32
CA LYS A 505 2.24 -34.64 24.76
C LYS A 505 2.17 -33.34 25.57
N LEU A 506 2.91 -32.31 25.14
CA LEU A 506 2.95 -31.01 25.79
C LEU A 506 1.56 -30.34 25.83
N PHE A 507 0.84 -30.28 24.71
CA PHE A 507 -0.46 -29.60 24.66
C PHE A 507 -1.53 -30.34 25.47
N ASN A 508 -1.54 -31.68 25.46
CA ASN A 508 -2.44 -32.45 26.30
C ASN A 508 -2.12 -32.26 27.80
N ALA A 509 -0.84 -32.13 28.17
CA ALA A 509 -0.45 -31.78 29.54
C ALA A 509 -0.93 -30.37 29.92
N CYS A 510 -0.74 -29.37 29.05
CA CYS A 510 -1.27 -28.01 29.25
C CYS A 510 -2.78 -28.01 29.47
N ILE A 511 -3.54 -28.81 28.70
CA ILE A 511 -4.99 -28.95 28.86
C ILE A 511 -5.35 -29.56 30.21
N ARG A 512 -4.73 -30.70 30.56
CA ARG A 512 -4.97 -31.39 31.84
C ARG A 512 -4.67 -30.50 33.04
N LEU A 513 -3.61 -29.71 32.96
CA LEU A 513 -3.16 -28.81 34.04
C LEU A 513 -3.88 -27.45 34.04
N GLY A 514 -4.70 -27.16 33.03
CA GLY A 514 -5.32 -25.85 32.86
C GLY A 514 -4.28 -24.74 32.71
N TYR A 515 -3.19 -24.98 31.97
CA TYR A 515 -1.99 -24.14 31.95
C TYR A 515 -1.57 -23.72 30.54
N HIS A 516 -0.95 -22.54 30.46
CA HIS A 516 -0.34 -22.00 29.25
C HIS A 516 1.15 -21.73 29.54
N ALA A 517 2.03 -22.55 28.94
CA ALA A 517 3.46 -22.53 29.25
C ALA A 517 4.06 -21.10 29.17
N ALA A 518 4.92 -20.75 30.13
CA ALA A 518 5.57 -19.46 30.28
C ALA A 518 6.31 -19.02 29.01
N ALA A 519 6.95 -19.95 28.30
CA ALA A 519 7.62 -19.68 27.02
C ALA A 519 6.67 -19.11 25.94
N PHE A 520 5.37 -19.37 26.04
CA PHE A 520 4.35 -18.87 25.11
C PHE A 520 3.77 -17.51 25.52
N ARG A 521 4.00 -17.06 26.78
CA ARG A 521 3.46 -15.82 27.35
C ARG A 521 4.35 -14.58 27.14
N LYS A 522 5.51 -14.77 26.52
CA LYS A 522 6.46 -13.70 26.15
C LYS A 522 6.16 -13.16 24.75
N ALA A 523 6.26 -11.84 24.57
CA ALA A 523 6.01 -11.20 23.28
C ALA A 523 7.00 -10.07 22.97
N ILE A 524 7.37 -9.94 21.69
CA ILE A 524 8.02 -8.72 21.18
C ILE A 524 6.94 -7.86 20.52
N THR A 525 6.64 -6.68 21.07
CA THR A 525 5.69 -5.74 20.47
C THR A 525 6.42 -4.80 19.53
N VAL A 526 6.18 -4.93 18.22
CA VAL A 526 6.79 -4.08 17.19
C VAL A 526 5.85 -2.94 16.81
N MET A 527 6.36 -1.70 16.75
CA MET A 527 5.60 -0.53 16.30
C MET A 527 5.68 -0.39 14.77
N LEU A 528 4.55 -0.60 14.09
CA LEU A 528 4.46 -0.46 12.63
C LEU A 528 3.75 0.85 12.22
N PRO A 529 4.29 1.59 11.23
CA PRO A 529 3.63 2.79 10.73
C PRO A 529 2.33 2.45 10.00
N LYS A 530 1.24 3.15 10.34
CA LYS A 530 -0.03 3.06 9.59
C LYS A 530 0.17 3.80 8.26
N ALA A 531 -0.08 3.12 7.15
CA ALA A 531 0.09 3.70 5.82
C ALA A 531 -0.77 4.97 5.62
N SER A 532 -0.26 5.89 4.79
CA SER A 532 -0.96 7.09 4.34
C SER A 532 -1.39 8.06 5.45
N LYS A 533 -0.68 8.09 6.58
CA LYS A 533 -0.86 9.13 7.60
C LYS A 533 -0.15 10.43 7.19
N PRO A 534 -0.75 11.60 7.47
CA PRO A 534 -0.17 12.89 7.10
C PRO A 534 1.10 13.19 7.91
N SER A 535 1.19 12.68 9.14
CA SER A 535 2.37 12.74 10.00
C SER A 535 2.51 11.47 10.84
N TYR A 536 3.75 11.17 11.24
CA TYR A 536 4.11 10.01 12.07
C TYR A 536 4.67 10.42 13.45
N ASP A 537 4.56 11.71 13.81
CA ASP A 537 4.82 12.26 15.15
C ASP A 537 3.74 11.90 16.18
N HIS A 538 2.52 11.55 15.75
CA HIS A 538 1.47 11.12 16.67
C HIS A 538 1.44 9.60 16.87
N LEU A 539 1.25 9.16 18.12
CA LEU A 539 1.10 7.74 18.50
C LEU A 539 -0.01 7.03 17.73
N SER A 540 -1.11 7.74 17.43
CA SER A 540 -2.24 7.20 16.67
C SER A 540 -1.88 6.83 15.22
N SER A 541 -0.73 7.28 14.70
CA SER A 541 -0.17 6.90 13.40
C SER A 541 0.62 5.59 13.42
N TRP A 542 0.82 4.97 14.59
CA TRP A 542 1.52 3.70 14.75
C TRP A 542 0.58 2.60 15.23
N ARG A 543 0.93 1.34 14.95
CA ARG A 543 0.20 0.15 15.41
C ARG A 543 1.15 -0.79 16.15
N PRO A 544 0.89 -1.12 17.43
CA PRO A 544 1.62 -2.18 18.12
C PRO A 544 1.20 -3.54 17.55
N ILE A 545 2.16 -4.44 17.30
CA ILE A 545 1.90 -5.84 16.93
C ILE A 545 2.75 -6.76 17.79
N ALA A 546 2.10 -7.65 18.54
CA ALA A 546 2.77 -8.64 19.37
C ALA A 546 3.24 -9.84 18.53
N LEU A 547 4.55 -10.08 18.53
CA LEU A 547 5.18 -11.26 17.96
C LEU A 547 5.30 -12.34 19.04
N LEU A 548 4.33 -13.26 19.04
CA LEU A 548 4.26 -14.43 19.92
C LEU A 548 5.01 -15.64 19.34
N SER A 549 5.37 -16.58 20.22
CA SER A 549 5.91 -17.90 19.87
C SER A 549 5.10 -18.57 18.74
N CYS A 550 5.77 -19.12 17.73
CA CYS A 550 5.09 -19.87 16.67
C CYS A 550 4.45 -21.16 17.22
N LEU A 551 5.09 -21.79 18.20
CA LEU A 551 4.57 -22.97 18.89
C LEU A 551 3.40 -22.60 19.80
N GLY A 552 3.50 -21.53 20.58
CA GLY A 552 2.38 -21.00 21.38
C GLY A 552 1.14 -20.67 20.53
N LYS A 553 1.33 -19.99 19.40
CA LYS A 553 0.25 -19.71 18.43
C LYS A 553 -0.37 -20.98 17.84
N LEU A 554 0.34 -22.10 17.80
CA LEU A 554 -0.22 -23.38 17.38
C LEU A 554 -1.21 -23.91 18.43
N PHE A 555 -0.86 -23.82 19.72
CA PHE A 555 -1.75 -24.16 20.83
C PHE A 555 -2.97 -23.22 20.89
N GLU A 556 -2.74 -21.91 20.80
CA GLU A 556 -3.81 -20.91 20.76
C GLU A 556 -4.76 -21.14 19.59
N ARG A 557 -4.26 -21.60 18.43
CA ARG A 557 -5.13 -21.94 17.30
C ARG A 557 -6.01 -23.15 17.58
N PHE A 558 -5.50 -24.15 18.32
CA PHE A 558 -6.31 -25.28 18.75
C PHE A 558 -7.44 -24.78 19.67
N LEU A 559 -7.10 -24.00 20.70
CA LEU A 559 -8.08 -23.41 21.61
C LEU A 559 -9.13 -22.58 20.86
N ALA A 560 -8.69 -21.74 19.93
CA ALA A 560 -9.58 -20.92 19.10
C ALA A 560 -10.51 -21.77 18.22
N GLN A 561 -10.06 -22.91 17.72
CA GLN A 561 -10.90 -23.84 16.94
C GLN A 561 -11.96 -24.50 17.82
N ARG A 562 -11.62 -24.90 19.05
CA ARG A 562 -12.57 -25.47 20.01
C ARG A 562 -13.63 -24.46 20.43
N LEU A 563 -13.21 -23.27 20.87
CA LEU A 563 -14.13 -22.20 21.26
C LEU A 563 -14.98 -21.73 20.07
N LYS A 564 -14.43 -21.68 18.85
CA LYS A 564 -15.19 -21.37 17.64
C LYS A 564 -16.26 -22.42 17.35
N LYS A 565 -15.92 -23.70 17.47
CA LYS A 565 -16.89 -24.79 17.28
C LYS A 565 -18.02 -24.67 18.29
N LEU A 566 -17.68 -24.51 19.57
CA LEU A 566 -18.65 -24.30 20.65
C LEU A 566 -19.57 -23.11 20.38
N ALA A 567 -19.00 -21.96 19.99
CA ALA A 567 -19.76 -20.75 19.67
C ALA A 567 -20.75 -20.93 18.50
N LEU A 568 -20.39 -21.76 17.51
CA LEU A 568 -21.25 -22.06 16.35
C LEU A 568 -22.33 -23.08 16.70
N ASP A 569 -21.97 -24.16 17.40
CA ASP A 569 -22.87 -25.27 17.72
C ASP A 569 -23.97 -24.82 18.70
N HIS A 570 -23.63 -23.95 19.66
CA HIS A 570 -24.55 -23.43 20.68
C HIS A 570 -25.00 -21.98 20.46
N LYS A 571 -24.63 -21.34 19.35
CA LYS A 571 -24.97 -19.93 19.01
C LYS A 571 -24.65 -18.91 20.13
N LEU A 572 -23.48 -19.04 20.74
CA LEU A 572 -23.09 -18.26 21.93
C LEU A 572 -22.76 -16.78 21.65
N LEU A 573 -22.72 -16.37 20.38
CA LEU A 573 -22.42 -15.00 19.95
C LEU A 573 -23.65 -14.34 19.31
N PRO A 574 -23.91 -13.04 19.59
CA PRO A 574 -25.08 -12.32 19.10
C PRO A 574 -25.21 -12.31 17.57
N GLU A 575 -26.45 -12.25 17.07
CA GLU A 575 -26.68 -12.24 15.61
C GLU A 575 -26.22 -10.95 14.91
N THR A 576 -26.11 -9.87 15.67
CA THR A 576 -25.67 -8.55 15.23
C THR A 576 -24.15 -8.40 15.17
N GLN A 577 -23.38 -9.39 15.63
CA GLN A 577 -21.92 -9.42 15.53
C GLN A 577 -21.48 -10.10 14.23
N TYR A 578 -21.10 -9.32 13.23
CA TYR A 578 -20.69 -9.78 11.89
C TYR A 578 -19.20 -10.12 11.78
N GLY A 579 -18.40 -9.78 12.79
CA GLY A 579 -17.04 -10.31 12.96
C GLY A 579 -17.01 -11.77 13.44
N ALA A 580 -18.17 -12.31 13.84
CA ALA A 580 -18.28 -13.67 14.35
C ALA A 580 -18.00 -14.75 13.29
N PRO A 581 -17.54 -15.95 13.71
CA PRO A 581 -17.36 -17.07 12.80
C PRO A 581 -18.61 -17.36 11.96
N GLY A 582 -18.44 -17.56 10.65
CA GLY A 582 -19.56 -17.82 9.74
C GLY A 582 -20.20 -16.58 9.11
N ARG A 583 -19.77 -15.38 9.51
CA ARG A 583 -20.20 -14.09 8.92
C ARG A 583 -19.04 -13.33 8.26
N SER A 584 -19.36 -12.25 7.58
CA SER A 584 -18.40 -11.42 6.86
C SER A 584 -18.75 -9.93 6.86
N THR A 585 -17.78 -9.08 6.52
CA THR A 585 -18.01 -7.64 6.27
C THR A 585 -19.07 -7.42 5.19
N THR A 586 -19.15 -8.31 4.19
CA THR A 586 -20.14 -8.20 3.12
C THR A 586 -21.55 -8.49 3.64
N ASP A 587 -21.71 -9.39 4.61
CA ASP A 587 -23.01 -9.66 5.23
C ASP A 587 -23.48 -8.47 6.07
N ALA A 588 -22.59 -7.83 6.82
CA ALA A 588 -22.89 -6.60 7.57
C ALA A 588 -23.39 -5.49 6.63
N LEU A 589 -22.62 -5.21 5.56
CA LEU A 589 -22.97 -4.20 4.56
C LEU A 589 -24.28 -4.52 3.83
N LYS A 590 -24.54 -5.80 3.52
CA LYS A 590 -25.83 -6.22 2.94
C LYS A 590 -26.98 -5.91 3.88
N ALA A 591 -26.84 -6.22 5.16
CA ALA A 591 -27.89 -6.01 6.16
C ALA A 591 -28.16 -4.51 6.38
N MET A 592 -27.11 -3.71 6.59
CA MET A 592 -27.22 -2.23 6.72
C MET A 592 -27.89 -1.59 5.50
N LEU A 593 -27.41 -1.88 4.28
CA LEU A 593 -28.02 -1.34 3.06
C LEU A 593 -29.43 -1.87 2.81
N GLY A 594 -29.75 -3.06 3.34
CA GLY A 594 -31.09 -3.63 3.34
C GLY A 594 -32.05 -2.77 4.18
N VAL A 595 -31.65 -2.36 5.39
CA VAL A 595 -32.44 -1.46 6.26
C VAL A 595 -32.75 -0.15 5.53
N ILE A 596 -31.72 0.51 4.97
CA ILE A 596 -31.90 1.79 4.25
C ILE A 596 -32.89 1.66 3.09
N ARG A 597 -32.71 0.64 2.25
CA ARG A 597 -33.58 0.45 1.08
C ARG A 597 -35.00 0.06 1.45
N LYS A 598 -35.19 -0.74 2.50
CA LYS A 598 -36.53 -1.10 3.02
C LYS A 598 -37.28 0.14 3.49
N ALA A 599 -36.62 1.01 4.27
CA ALA A 599 -37.19 2.27 4.74
C ALA A 599 -37.66 3.19 3.59
N TRP A 600 -36.93 3.20 2.46
CA TRP A 600 -37.27 4.04 1.30
C TRP A 600 -38.38 3.49 0.40
N VAL A 601 -38.60 2.18 0.41
CA VAL A 601 -39.62 1.52 -0.43
C VAL A 601 -40.94 1.39 0.32
N TRP A 602 -40.91 1.34 1.64
CA TRP A 602 -42.09 1.26 2.47
C TRP A 602 -42.95 2.52 2.38
N LYS A 603 -44.25 2.33 2.14
CA LYS A 603 -45.26 3.38 2.13
C LYS A 603 -46.25 3.13 3.29
N PRO A 604 -46.20 3.89 4.39
CA PRO A 604 -47.21 3.81 5.43
C PRO A 604 -48.61 4.07 4.87
N LYS A 605 -49.63 3.40 5.44
CA LYS A 605 -51.03 3.83 5.28
C LYS A 605 -51.25 5.07 6.17
N GLY A 606 -51.61 6.23 5.59
CA GLY A 606 -51.81 7.51 6.31
C GLY A 606 -51.08 8.71 5.70
N HIS A 607 -51.06 9.86 6.41
CA HIS A 607 -50.42 11.12 5.97
C HIS A 607 -48.87 11.14 6.04
N ILE A 608 -48.21 10.00 6.34
CA ILE A 608 -46.75 9.91 6.41
C ILE A 608 -46.20 9.68 5.00
N SER A 609 -45.36 10.59 4.52
CA SER A 609 -44.85 10.56 3.15
C SER A 609 -43.64 9.65 2.95
N GLN A 610 -42.82 9.42 3.99
CA GLN A 610 -41.55 8.68 3.92
C GLN A 610 -40.97 8.36 5.32
N LEU A 611 -40.11 7.33 5.42
CA LEU A 611 -39.20 7.14 6.56
C LEU A 611 -37.79 7.70 6.27
N TYR A 612 -37.13 8.14 7.33
CA TYR A 612 -35.76 8.67 7.34
C TYR A 612 -34.85 7.73 8.12
N VAL A 613 -33.61 7.60 7.68
CA VAL A 613 -32.62 6.72 8.31
C VAL A 613 -31.40 7.53 8.73
N SER A 614 -30.96 7.35 9.97
CA SER A 614 -29.74 7.98 10.49
C SER A 614 -28.85 6.92 11.11
N MET A 615 -27.54 7.06 10.92
CA MET A 615 -26.56 6.11 11.42
C MET A 615 -25.49 6.83 12.23
N VAL A 616 -25.18 6.28 13.40
CA VAL A 616 -24.01 6.63 14.21
C VAL A 616 -23.05 5.45 14.16
N ALA A 617 -21.78 5.73 13.89
CA ALA A 617 -20.70 4.77 14.00
C ALA A 617 -19.77 5.15 15.14
N LEU A 618 -19.44 4.15 15.95
CA LEU A 618 -18.62 4.25 17.14
C LEU A 618 -17.38 3.37 16.97
N ASP A 619 -16.22 3.91 17.35
CA ASP A 619 -14.91 3.22 17.31
C ASP A 619 -14.39 3.06 18.73
N VAL A 620 -14.10 1.82 19.14
CA VAL A 620 -13.52 1.53 20.47
C VAL A 620 -12.04 1.96 20.49
N SER A 621 -11.67 2.80 21.45
CA SER A 621 -10.29 3.23 21.66
C SER A 621 -9.46 2.07 22.21
N GLY A 622 -8.44 1.63 21.46
CA GLY A 622 -7.48 0.65 21.98
C GLY A 622 -8.07 -0.73 22.32
N ALA A 623 -9.15 -1.14 21.64
CA ALA A 623 -9.99 -2.31 21.95
C ALA A 623 -9.30 -3.51 22.65
N TYR A 624 -8.27 -4.10 22.06
CA TYR A 624 -7.63 -5.30 22.63
C TYR A 624 -6.79 -5.01 23.87
N ASN A 625 -6.25 -3.79 24.01
CA ASN A 625 -5.40 -3.43 25.13
C ASN A 625 -6.22 -3.08 26.38
N CYS A 626 -7.49 -2.75 26.24
CA CYS A 626 -8.38 -2.34 27.32
C CYS A 626 -9.31 -3.46 27.82
N VAL A 627 -9.17 -4.69 27.32
CA VAL A 627 -10.02 -5.81 27.76
C VAL A 627 -9.75 -6.12 29.23
N ASP A 628 -10.78 -5.99 30.05
CA ASP A 628 -10.79 -6.47 31.43
C ASP A 628 -10.79 -8.01 31.44
N ARG A 629 -9.76 -8.57 32.06
CA ARG A 629 -9.49 -10.01 32.05
C ARG A 629 -10.43 -10.77 32.98
N ILE A 630 -10.85 -10.16 34.09
CA ILE A 630 -11.75 -10.77 35.06
C ILE A 630 -13.14 -10.85 34.44
N LEU A 631 -13.62 -9.72 33.91
CA LEU A 631 -14.91 -9.65 33.24
C LEU A 631 -14.97 -10.61 32.03
N LEU A 632 -13.88 -10.72 31.25
CA LEU A 632 -13.80 -11.69 30.15
C LEU A 632 -13.96 -13.14 30.63
N LEU A 633 -13.26 -13.54 31.70
CA LEU A 633 -13.33 -14.89 32.25
C LEU A 633 -14.74 -15.19 32.79
N GLN A 634 -15.35 -14.23 33.51
CA GLN A 634 -16.74 -14.35 33.97
C GLN A 634 -17.72 -14.50 32.80
N THR A 635 -17.58 -13.66 31.77
CA THR A 635 -18.43 -13.67 30.57
C THR A 635 -18.39 -15.02 29.82
N LEU A 636 -17.22 -15.68 29.82
CA LEU A 636 -17.06 -17.03 29.26
C LEU A 636 -17.69 -18.09 30.17
N ALA A 637 -17.51 -17.99 31.48
CA ALA A 637 -18.09 -18.89 32.46
C ALA A 637 -19.62 -18.88 32.38
N ASP A 638 -20.24 -17.70 32.35
CA ASP A 638 -21.70 -17.50 32.25
C ASP A 638 -22.30 -18.08 30.96
N ARG A 639 -21.47 -18.35 29.94
CA ARG A 639 -21.87 -18.96 28.66
C ARG A 639 -21.61 -20.46 28.60
N GLY A 640 -21.34 -21.08 29.75
CA GLY A 640 -21.13 -22.53 29.86
C GLY A 640 -19.79 -23.01 29.30
N VAL A 641 -18.79 -22.14 29.12
CA VAL A 641 -17.44 -22.58 28.72
C VAL A 641 -16.84 -23.43 29.83
N ALA A 642 -16.35 -24.63 29.50
CA ALA A 642 -15.88 -25.62 30.48
C ALA A 642 -14.72 -25.11 31.37
N THR A 643 -14.67 -25.55 32.62
CA THR A 643 -13.72 -25.04 33.63
C THR A 643 -12.26 -25.23 33.22
N TRP A 644 -11.90 -26.38 32.63
CA TRP A 644 -10.53 -26.62 32.17
C TRP A 644 -10.09 -25.58 31.14
N PHE A 645 -10.99 -25.16 30.24
CA PHE A 645 -10.70 -24.17 29.20
C PHE A 645 -10.52 -22.80 29.84
N LEU A 646 -11.40 -22.42 30.78
CA LEU A 646 -11.28 -21.19 31.56
C LEU A 646 -9.93 -21.10 32.29
N ARG A 647 -9.45 -22.20 32.89
CA ARG A 647 -8.12 -22.24 33.54
C ARG A 647 -6.98 -22.00 32.53
N VAL A 648 -7.04 -22.60 31.34
CA VAL A 648 -6.05 -22.33 30.28
C VAL A 648 -6.10 -20.86 29.83
N ILE A 649 -7.31 -20.27 29.68
CA ILE A 649 -7.45 -18.85 29.32
C ILE A 649 -6.92 -17.94 30.43
N HIS A 650 -7.23 -18.24 31.68
CA HIS A 650 -6.70 -17.54 32.85
C HIS A 650 -5.17 -17.55 32.81
N SER A 651 -4.55 -18.72 32.67
CA SER A 651 -3.10 -18.84 32.54
C SER A 651 -2.53 -18.11 31.33
N PHE A 652 -3.22 -18.11 30.18
CA PHE A 652 -2.84 -17.37 28.97
C PHE A 652 -2.84 -15.84 29.17
N LEU A 653 -3.70 -15.33 30.06
CA LEU A 653 -3.80 -13.90 30.38
C LEU A 653 -2.83 -13.46 31.49
N SER A 654 -2.40 -14.37 32.37
CA SER A 654 -1.51 -14.11 33.50
C SER A 654 -0.02 -14.03 33.12
N ASP A 655 0.78 -13.30 33.90
CA ASP A 655 2.25 -13.17 33.82
C ASP A 655 2.80 -12.85 32.42
N ARG A 656 2.09 -12.01 31.68
CA ARG A 656 2.48 -11.64 30.32
C ARG A 656 3.60 -10.60 30.34
N SER A 657 4.76 -10.99 29.81
CA SER A 657 5.92 -10.11 29.64
C SER A 657 6.07 -9.66 28.19
N ILE A 658 6.35 -8.37 27.99
CA ILE A 658 6.51 -7.74 26.68
C ILE A 658 7.82 -6.98 26.61
N VAL A 659 8.49 -7.09 25.46
CA VAL A 659 9.58 -6.20 25.04
C VAL A 659 9.08 -5.30 23.91
N LEU A 660 9.23 -3.97 24.03
CA LEU A 660 8.86 -3.02 22.99
C LEU A 660 10.02 -2.86 21.99
N LYS A 661 9.75 -3.06 20.71
CA LYS A 661 10.72 -2.88 19.62
C LYS A 661 10.31 -1.73 18.72
N LEU A 662 11.07 -0.64 18.80
CA LEU A 662 11.03 0.48 17.87
C LEU A 662 11.99 0.21 16.70
N PRO A 663 11.92 0.98 15.60
CA PRO A 663 12.90 0.83 14.52
C PRO A 663 14.35 1.04 14.98
N GLN A 664 14.58 1.92 15.96
CA GLN A 664 15.91 2.33 16.43
C GLN A 664 16.33 1.73 17.78
N SER A 665 15.39 1.17 18.54
CA SER A 665 15.65 0.74 19.93
C SER A 665 14.77 -0.43 20.35
N VAL A 666 15.22 -1.13 21.40
CA VAL A 666 14.50 -2.20 22.08
C VAL A 666 14.45 -1.83 23.56
N SER A 667 13.28 -1.90 24.19
CA SER A 667 13.11 -1.62 25.62
C SER A 667 13.56 -2.80 26.48
N ASP A 668 13.68 -2.55 27.78
CA ASP A 668 13.66 -3.61 28.77
C ASP A 668 12.29 -4.31 28.81
N PRO A 669 12.24 -5.58 29.25
CA PRO A 669 10.99 -6.31 29.41
C PRO A 669 10.15 -5.73 30.56
N PHE A 670 8.84 -5.66 30.36
CA PHE A 670 7.87 -5.25 31.39
C PHE A 670 6.62 -6.13 31.35
N PHE A 671 5.86 -6.18 32.44
CA PHE A 671 4.62 -6.92 32.55
C PHE A 671 3.41 -6.07 32.14
N VAL A 672 2.44 -6.71 31.50
CA VAL A 672 1.16 -6.09 31.12
C VAL A 672 0.01 -6.72 31.88
N ASN A 673 -0.82 -5.86 32.48
CA ASN A 673 -1.81 -6.27 33.48
C ASN A 673 -3.24 -6.23 32.95
N ILE A 674 -3.45 -5.58 31.80
CA ILE A 674 -4.73 -5.49 31.11
C ILE A 674 -4.65 -6.02 29.67
N GLY A 675 -5.79 -6.34 29.06
CA GLY A 675 -5.88 -6.60 27.64
C GLY A 675 -5.43 -7.99 27.21
N ILE A 676 -5.60 -8.24 25.90
CA ILE A 676 -5.33 -9.50 25.21
C ILE A 676 -4.29 -9.27 24.09
N PRO A 677 -3.41 -10.25 23.78
CA PRO A 677 -2.30 -10.01 22.85
C PRO A 677 -2.75 -9.83 21.39
N GLN A 678 -2.36 -8.70 20.77
CA GLN A 678 -2.62 -8.40 19.37
C GLN A 678 -1.68 -9.18 18.44
N GLY A 679 -2.14 -10.33 17.94
CA GLY A 679 -1.34 -11.24 17.10
C GLY A 679 -1.63 -12.72 17.37
N SER A 680 -2.27 -13.01 18.50
CA SER A 680 -2.82 -14.32 18.83
C SER A 680 -4.00 -14.68 17.91
N PRO A 681 -4.11 -15.94 17.43
CA PRO A 681 -5.32 -16.43 16.77
C PRO A 681 -6.53 -16.59 17.71
N LEU A 682 -6.34 -16.57 19.03
CA LEU A 682 -7.39 -16.73 20.03
C LEU A 682 -8.01 -15.40 20.45
N SER A 683 -7.19 -14.35 20.61
CA SER A 683 -7.64 -13.01 21.04
C SER A 683 -8.86 -12.47 20.29
N PRO A 684 -8.97 -12.55 18.94
CA PRO A 684 -10.14 -12.03 18.25
C PRO A 684 -11.43 -12.68 18.72
N LEU A 685 -11.43 -13.98 19.00
CA LEU A 685 -12.63 -14.68 19.46
C LEU A 685 -12.97 -14.29 20.90
N LEU A 686 -11.97 -14.17 21.78
CA LEU A 686 -12.16 -13.69 23.15
C LEU A 686 -12.79 -12.29 23.19
N PHE A 687 -12.35 -11.38 22.32
CA PHE A 687 -12.94 -10.05 22.21
C PHE A 687 -14.42 -10.07 21.79
N LEU A 688 -14.83 -11.00 20.93
CA LEU A 688 -16.23 -11.16 20.55
C LEU A 688 -17.09 -11.62 21.73
N PHE A 689 -16.57 -12.49 22.59
CA PHE A 689 -17.25 -12.90 23.82
C PHE A 689 -17.34 -11.72 24.80
N TYR A 690 -16.24 -10.99 25.00
CA TYR A 690 -16.18 -9.81 25.85
C TYR A 690 -17.24 -8.76 25.51
N THR A 691 -17.44 -8.49 24.22
CA THR A 691 -18.41 -7.49 23.72
C THR A 691 -19.83 -8.05 23.52
N ALA A 692 -20.03 -9.37 23.69
CA ALA A 692 -21.34 -9.99 23.48
C ALA A 692 -22.43 -9.47 24.43
N PRO A 693 -22.19 -9.26 25.75
CA PRO A 693 -23.20 -8.71 26.67
C PRO A 693 -23.79 -7.38 26.20
N LEU A 694 -22.96 -6.46 25.67
CA LEU A 694 -23.42 -5.19 25.10
C LEU A 694 -24.49 -5.39 24.03
N LEU A 695 -24.20 -6.25 23.05
CA LEU A 695 -25.11 -6.47 21.92
C LEU A 695 -26.39 -7.21 22.33
N ILE A 696 -26.33 -8.04 23.37
CA ILE A 696 -27.51 -8.70 23.95
C ILE A 696 -28.41 -7.68 24.63
N MET A 697 -27.83 -6.85 25.51
CA MET A 697 -28.55 -5.75 26.18
C MET A 697 -29.22 -4.84 25.16
N LEU A 698 -28.49 -4.40 24.13
CA LEU A 698 -29.07 -3.56 23.08
C LEU A 698 -30.21 -4.27 22.33
N ALA A 699 -30.08 -5.57 22.06
CA ALA A 699 -31.15 -6.34 21.41
C ALA A 699 -32.40 -6.47 22.30
N GLU A 700 -32.25 -6.52 23.62
CA GLU A 700 -33.36 -6.51 24.56
C GLU A 700 -34.05 -5.13 24.63
N GLU A 701 -33.27 -4.05 24.69
CA GLU A 701 -33.81 -2.68 24.65
C GLU A 701 -34.55 -2.38 23.33
N ILE A 702 -34.02 -2.86 22.19
CA ILE A 702 -34.71 -2.77 20.90
C ILE A 702 -36.05 -3.52 20.92
N LYS A 703 -36.15 -4.69 21.58
CA LYS A 703 -37.41 -5.44 21.69
C LYS A 703 -38.45 -4.74 22.55
N LYS A 704 -38.02 -3.94 23.53
CA LYS A 704 -38.91 -3.13 24.38
C LYS A 704 -39.47 -1.91 23.65
N LEU A 705 -38.88 -1.53 22.52
CA LEU A 705 -39.30 -0.38 21.71
C LEU A 705 -40.60 -0.71 20.94
N ASP A 706 -41.75 -0.60 21.60
CA ASP A 706 -43.07 -0.77 20.99
C ASP A 706 -43.62 0.57 20.50
N ARG A 707 -43.00 1.14 19.46
CA ARG A 707 -43.42 2.39 18.84
C ARG A 707 -43.68 2.20 17.35
N PRO A 708 -44.87 2.60 16.84
CA PRO A 708 -45.18 2.45 15.43
C PRO A 708 -44.22 3.29 14.59
N TYR A 709 -43.72 2.69 13.49
CA TYR A 709 -42.86 3.36 12.50
C TYR A 709 -41.46 3.73 12.98
N VAL A 710 -41.07 3.28 14.17
CA VAL A 710 -39.74 3.46 14.73
C VAL A 710 -39.02 2.11 14.77
N GLU A 711 -37.84 2.04 14.15
CA GLU A 711 -36.98 0.86 14.23
C GLU A 711 -35.55 1.25 14.61
N VAL A 712 -34.89 0.40 15.39
CA VAL A 712 -33.47 0.54 15.73
C VAL A 712 -32.74 -0.74 15.37
N HIS A 713 -31.62 -0.60 14.67
CA HIS A 713 -30.78 -1.70 14.23
C HIS A 713 -29.34 -1.49 14.69
N VAL A 714 -28.75 -2.51 15.30
CA VAL A 714 -27.35 -2.50 15.73
C VAL A 714 -26.55 -3.49 14.90
N PHE A 715 -25.40 -3.05 14.43
CA PHE A 715 -24.45 -3.87 13.68
C PHE A 715 -23.08 -3.71 14.31
N ALA A 716 -22.40 -4.81 14.60
CA ALA A 716 -21.02 -4.79 15.06
C ALA A 716 -20.12 -5.60 14.12
N TYR A 717 -18.89 -5.16 13.93
CA TYR A 717 -17.84 -5.94 13.30
C TYR A 717 -16.57 -5.85 14.14
N VAL A 718 -16.37 -6.83 15.01
CA VAL A 718 -15.33 -6.78 16.04
C VAL A 718 -15.53 -5.53 16.91
N ASP A 719 -14.69 -4.51 16.79
CA ASP A 719 -14.70 -3.24 17.53
C ASP A 719 -15.58 -2.15 16.88
N ASP A 720 -15.77 -2.18 15.56
CA ASP A 720 -16.63 -1.23 14.87
C ASP A 720 -18.10 -1.47 15.24
N THR A 721 -18.76 -0.49 15.86
CA THR A 721 -20.17 -0.57 16.24
C THR A 721 -21.00 0.50 15.52
N TYR A 722 -22.10 0.09 14.91
CA TYR A 722 -23.00 0.96 14.15
C TYR A 722 -24.42 0.86 14.70
N ILE A 723 -25.05 2.00 14.93
CA ILE A 723 -26.45 2.11 15.36
C ILE A 723 -27.20 2.84 14.26
N MET A 724 -28.31 2.29 13.82
CA MET A 724 -29.17 2.88 12.81
C MET A 724 -30.57 3.07 13.39
N ALA A 725 -31.07 4.29 13.34
CA ALA A 725 -32.45 4.62 13.67
C ALA A 725 -33.25 4.90 12.39
N VAL A 726 -34.46 4.39 12.34
CA VAL A 726 -35.45 4.59 11.28
C VAL A 726 -36.71 5.16 11.90
N SER A 727 -37.18 6.31 11.44
CA SER A 727 -38.40 6.97 11.93
C SER A 727 -38.95 7.99 10.91
N PRO A 728 -40.14 8.57 11.12
CA PRO A 728 -40.70 9.60 10.26
C PRO A 728 -39.97 10.95 10.25
N SER A 729 -38.95 11.18 11.10
CA SER A 729 -38.17 12.43 11.09
C SER A 729 -36.68 12.24 11.47
N TYR A 730 -35.82 13.20 11.14
CA TYR A 730 -34.40 13.13 11.56
C TYR A 730 -34.23 13.49 13.04
N GLU A 731 -35.09 14.35 13.57
CA GLU A 731 -35.12 14.75 14.97
C GLU A 731 -35.40 13.54 15.86
N GLU A 732 -36.42 12.75 15.53
CA GLU A 732 -36.74 11.52 16.27
C GLU A 732 -35.60 10.50 16.19
N ASN A 733 -34.99 10.33 15.00
CA ASN A 733 -33.79 9.52 14.85
C ASN A 733 -32.65 9.99 15.77
N CYS A 734 -32.37 11.29 15.83
CA CYS A 734 -31.33 11.85 16.69
C CYS A 734 -31.61 11.63 18.18
N SER A 735 -32.86 11.78 18.62
CA SER A 735 -33.26 11.48 20.01
C SER A 735 -33.06 10.00 20.36
N ILE A 736 -33.46 9.09 19.46
CA ILE A 736 -33.28 7.64 19.66
C ILE A 736 -31.79 7.28 19.70
N LEU A 737 -31.00 7.83 18.77
CA LEU A 737 -29.56 7.58 18.71
C LEU A 737 -28.84 8.05 19.98
N LYS A 738 -29.26 9.18 20.59
CA LYS A 738 -28.76 9.62 21.90
C LYS A 738 -29.05 8.58 22.99
N VAL A 739 -30.30 8.11 23.10
CA VAL A 739 -30.67 7.11 24.13
C VAL A 739 -29.81 5.84 24.02
N PHE A 740 -29.68 5.30 22.80
CA PHE A 740 -28.87 4.09 22.59
C PHE A 740 -27.37 4.34 22.77
N HIS A 741 -26.87 5.52 22.43
CA HIS A 741 -25.51 5.93 22.73
C HIS A 741 -25.24 5.97 24.23
N ASP A 742 -26.13 6.58 25.01
CA ASP A 742 -25.95 6.71 26.47
C ASP A 742 -25.98 5.34 27.17
N LEU A 743 -26.81 4.40 26.68
CA LEU A 743 -26.80 3.00 27.11
C LEU A 743 -25.44 2.33 26.83
N ILE A 744 -24.88 2.56 25.64
CA ILE A 744 -23.56 2.01 25.27
C ILE A 744 -22.46 2.61 26.15
N MET A 745 -22.47 3.92 26.36
CA MET A 745 -21.46 4.60 27.18
C MET A 745 -21.53 4.17 28.64
N LYS A 746 -22.74 3.99 29.20
CA LYS A 746 -22.94 3.45 30.54
C LYS A 746 -22.35 2.05 30.65
N TRP A 747 -22.70 1.14 29.74
CA TRP A 747 -22.16 -0.22 29.73
C TRP A 747 -20.64 -0.23 29.53
N ALA A 748 -20.11 0.62 28.64
CA ALA A 748 -18.68 0.69 28.36
C ALA A 748 -17.87 1.12 29.58
N LYS A 749 -18.40 2.08 30.36
CA LYS A 749 -17.80 2.49 31.63
C LYS A 749 -17.69 1.32 32.61
N ASP A 750 -18.77 0.56 32.77
CA ASP A 750 -18.80 -0.62 33.65
C ASP A 750 -17.89 -1.75 33.15
N ALA A 751 -17.71 -1.85 31.83
CA ALA A 751 -16.82 -2.80 31.17
C ALA A 751 -15.40 -2.25 30.93
N HIS A 752 -15.00 -1.15 31.57
CA HIS A 752 -13.67 -0.52 31.42
C HIS A 752 -13.24 -0.27 29.95
N LEU A 753 -14.20 -0.05 29.06
CA LEU A 753 -13.99 0.30 27.66
C LEU A 753 -14.20 1.79 27.44
N SER A 754 -13.45 2.35 26.49
CA SER A 754 -13.63 3.73 26.03
C SER A 754 -13.88 3.76 24.54
N PHE A 755 -14.76 4.65 24.10
CA PHE A 755 -14.95 4.97 22.70
C PHE A 755 -14.09 6.18 22.31
N SER A 756 -13.89 6.39 21.01
CA SER A 756 -13.09 7.48 20.47
C SER A 756 -14.02 8.55 19.88
N PRO A 757 -14.32 9.65 20.62
CA PRO A 757 -15.21 10.72 20.15
C PRO A 757 -14.79 11.28 18.79
N GLU A 758 -13.49 11.51 18.60
CA GLU A 758 -12.95 12.10 17.36
C GLU A 758 -13.15 11.24 16.11
N LYS A 759 -13.36 9.93 16.28
CA LYS A 759 -13.57 8.98 15.19
C LYS A 759 -15.03 8.60 15.01
N SER A 760 -15.90 9.00 15.94
CA SER A 760 -17.32 8.72 15.83
C SER A 760 -17.91 9.56 14.69
N GLN A 761 -18.77 8.94 13.88
CA GLN A 761 -19.27 9.53 12.65
C GLN A 761 -20.78 9.38 12.53
N VAL A 762 -21.44 10.41 12.00
CA VAL A 762 -22.89 10.46 11.80
C VAL A 762 -23.21 10.63 10.33
N MET A 763 -24.18 9.88 9.80
CA MET A 763 -24.70 10.07 8.44
C MET A 763 -26.22 9.94 8.42
N HIS A 764 -26.87 10.91 7.76
CA HIS A 764 -28.29 10.89 7.46
C HIS A 764 -28.50 10.42 6.01
N PHE A 765 -29.36 9.43 5.82
CA PHE A 765 -29.67 8.84 4.52
C PHE A 765 -31.02 9.31 4.01
N ARG A 766 -31.08 9.62 2.71
CA ARG A 766 -32.30 10.05 2.01
C ARG A 766 -32.45 9.34 0.67
N PRO A 767 -33.67 9.03 0.23
CA PRO A 767 -33.88 8.49 -1.10
C PRO A 767 -33.36 9.47 -2.17
N GLY A 768 -32.68 8.94 -3.19
CA GLY A 768 -32.40 9.73 -4.38
C GLY A 768 -33.71 10.16 -5.05
N VAL A 769 -33.80 11.42 -5.50
CA VAL A 769 -34.97 11.89 -6.25
C VAL A 769 -34.89 11.33 -7.67
N SER A 770 -35.87 10.52 -8.08
CA SER A 770 -35.90 9.99 -9.46
C SER A 770 -36.09 11.11 -10.49
N ASP A 771 -35.48 10.98 -11.67
CA ASP A 771 -35.65 11.93 -12.80
C ASP A 771 -37.13 12.16 -13.16
N ALA A 772 -37.96 11.12 -13.05
CA ALA A 772 -39.40 11.21 -13.30
C ALA A 772 -40.11 12.07 -12.25
N LYS A 773 -39.74 11.94 -10.98
CA LYS A 773 -40.23 12.78 -9.87
C LYS A 773 -39.74 14.22 -10.04
N GLN A 774 -38.47 14.44 -10.39
CA GLN A 774 -37.96 15.78 -10.69
C GLN A 774 -38.73 16.45 -11.84
N LYS A 775 -38.97 15.73 -12.94
CA LYS A 775 -39.76 16.22 -14.08
C LYS A 775 -41.23 16.47 -13.70
N SER A 776 -41.83 15.60 -12.88
CA SER A 776 -43.18 15.78 -12.36
C SER A 776 -43.28 17.01 -11.45
N ASP A 777 -42.35 17.17 -10.52
CA ASP A 777 -42.30 18.29 -9.58
C ASP A 777 -42.02 19.59 -10.34
N GLN A 778 -41.18 19.55 -11.37
CA GLN A 778 -40.96 20.65 -12.29
C GLN A 778 -42.24 21.04 -13.04
N ARG A 779 -42.96 20.07 -13.63
CA ARG A 779 -44.25 20.32 -14.29
C ARG A 779 -45.30 20.89 -13.34
N LYS A 780 -45.37 20.40 -12.10
CA LYS A 780 -46.28 20.94 -11.06
C LYS A 780 -45.93 22.38 -10.69
N ARG A 781 -44.65 22.72 -10.61
CA ARG A 781 -44.18 24.09 -10.34
C ARG A 781 -44.46 25.03 -11.50
N GLU A 782 -44.24 24.58 -12.72
CA GLU A 782 -44.59 25.31 -13.94
C GLU A 782 -46.10 25.59 -13.99
N ALA A 783 -46.94 24.62 -13.62
CA ALA A 783 -48.39 24.80 -13.49
C ALA A 783 -48.81 25.77 -12.36
N LEU A 784 -47.95 26.00 -11.37
CA LEU A 784 -48.14 26.94 -10.26
C LEU A 784 -47.46 28.30 -10.51
N GLY A 785 -46.92 28.55 -11.70
CA GLY A 785 -46.28 29.82 -12.06
C GLY A 785 -44.91 30.07 -11.39
N LEU A 786 -44.28 29.03 -10.82
CA LEU A 786 -42.99 29.14 -10.14
C LEU A 786 -41.84 28.90 -11.11
N THR A 787 -40.98 29.91 -11.34
CA THR A 787 -39.79 29.79 -12.20
C THR A 787 -38.56 29.30 -11.41
N GLY A 788 -37.82 28.34 -11.97
CA GLY A 788 -36.60 27.77 -11.39
C GLY A 788 -36.71 26.28 -10.97
N PRO A 789 -35.57 25.56 -10.90
CA PRO A 789 -35.54 24.12 -10.59
C PRO A 789 -36.15 23.82 -9.21
N PRO A 790 -36.65 22.59 -8.96
CA PRO A 790 -37.19 22.21 -7.66
C PRO A 790 -36.12 22.43 -6.59
N LYS A 791 -36.46 23.13 -5.48
CA LYS A 791 -35.56 23.24 -4.33
C LYS A 791 -35.27 21.83 -3.82
N VAL A 792 -34.06 21.34 -4.05
CA VAL A 792 -33.56 20.14 -3.40
C VAL A 792 -33.42 20.49 -1.92
N GLU A 793 -34.14 19.79 -1.04
CA GLU A 793 -33.96 19.99 0.40
C GLU A 793 -32.47 19.85 0.76
N PRO A 794 -31.91 20.80 1.52
CA PRO A 794 -30.52 20.71 1.94
C PRO A 794 -30.29 19.41 2.73
N PRO A 795 -29.08 18.84 2.70
CA PRO A 795 -28.74 17.73 3.57
C PRO A 795 -29.05 18.06 5.03
N CYS A 796 -29.60 17.11 5.77
CA CYS A 796 -29.84 17.28 7.20
C CYS A 796 -28.52 17.53 7.93
N THR A 797 -28.46 18.61 8.71
CA THR A 797 -27.30 18.99 9.51
C THR A 797 -27.51 18.76 11.00
N LEU A 798 -28.59 18.07 11.38
CA LEU A 798 -28.85 17.74 12.77
C LEU A 798 -27.77 16.79 13.28
N LEU A 799 -27.47 16.91 14.56
CA LEU A 799 -26.64 15.96 15.28
C LEU A 799 -27.43 15.45 16.48
N PRO A 800 -27.28 14.17 16.84
CA PRO A 800 -27.74 13.69 18.14
C PRO A 800 -27.19 14.59 19.25
N ASP A 801 -28.01 14.85 20.26
CA ASP A 801 -27.63 15.65 21.43
C ASP A 801 -26.67 14.86 22.33
N ILE A 802 -25.45 14.66 21.85
CA ILE A 802 -24.36 13.97 22.51
C ILE A 802 -23.22 14.98 22.56
N ASP A 803 -22.76 15.36 23.76
CA ASP A 803 -21.80 16.45 23.97
C ASP A 803 -20.52 16.30 23.12
N GLU A 804 -20.03 15.07 23.01
CA GLU A 804 -18.87 14.67 22.21
C GLU A 804 -19.05 14.88 20.70
N LEU A 805 -20.26 14.67 20.17
CA LEU A 805 -20.58 14.85 18.76
C LEU A 805 -20.95 16.30 18.44
N ARG A 806 -21.70 16.96 19.33
CA ARG A 806 -22.11 18.37 19.22
C ARG A 806 -20.91 19.30 19.08
N ASN A 807 -19.85 19.04 19.85
CA ASN A 807 -18.64 19.86 19.85
C ASN A 807 -17.67 19.52 18.69
N ASN A 808 -17.97 18.51 17.89
CA ASN A 808 -17.16 18.07 16.76
C ASN A 808 -17.96 18.11 15.45
N PRO A 809 -18.06 19.27 14.77
CA PRO A 809 -18.80 19.39 13.51
C PRO A 809 -18.24 18.50 12.38
N LYS A 810 -17.01 17.98 12.52
CA LYS A 810 -16.42 17.03 11.55
C LYS A 810 -17.00 15.61 11.70
N CYS A 811 -17.76 15.31 12.75
CA CYS A 811 -18.38 14.00 12.94
C CYS A 811 -19.50 13.74 11.91
N LEU A 812 -20.25 14.78 11.54
CA LEU A 812 -21.25 14.69 10.48
C LEU A 812 -20.56 14.46 9.13
N GLN A 813 -20.97 13.41 8.43
CA GLN A 813 -20.49 13.04 7.10
C GLN A 813 -21.58 13.33 6.06
N PRO A 814 -21.76 14.59 5.61
CA PRO A 814 -22.86 14.96 4.72
C PRO A 814 -22.66 14.46 3.28
N ASP A 815 -21.42 14.17 2.87
CA ASP A 815 -21.10 13.80 1.48
C ASP A 815 -20.78 12.31 1.33
N LYS A 816 -19.88 11.80 2.18
CA LYS A 816 -19.34 10.44 2.06
C LYS A 816 -18.93 9.86 3.40
N PHE A 817 -19.14 8.57 3.59
CA PHE A 817 -18.79 7.85 4.81
C PHE A 817 -18.23 6.46 4.47
N LEU A 818 -17.02 6.16 4.95
CA LEU A 818 -16.37 4.87 4.76
C LEU A 818 -16.83 3.86 5.83
N VAL A 819 -17.66 2.89 5.43
CA VAL A 819 -18.17 1.82 6.31
C VAL A 819 -17.61 0.49 5.84
N LEU A 820 -16.83 -0.20 6.69
CA LEU A 820 -16.24 -1.52 6.41
C LEU A 820 -15.59 -1.61 5.00
N GLY A 821 -14.94 -0.54 4.54
CA GLY A 821 -14.26 -0.47 3.22
C GLY A 821 -15.16 -0.10 2.02
N LEU A 822 -16.46 0.09 2.22
CA LEU A 822 -17.42 0.60 1.23
C LEU A 822 -17.65 2.10 1.48
N MET A 823 -17.53 2.92 0.44
CA MET A 823 -17.77 4.36 0.55
C MET A 823 -19.24 4.64 0.27
N LEU A 824 -19.99 5.04 1.27
CA LEU A 824 -21.41 5.38 1.19
C LEU A 824 -21.57 6.88 1.00
N ASP A 825 -22.59 7.28 0.27
CA ASP A 825 -23.12 8.64 0.21
C ASP A 825 -24.59 8.62 0.69
N PRO A 826 -25.15 9.76 1.12
CA PRO A 826 -26.52 9.82 1.68
C PRO A 826 -27.61 9.21 0.78
N THR A 827 -27.39 9.22 -0.53
CA THR A 827 -28.34 8.73 -1.54
C THR A 827 -28.04 7.33 -2.06
N LEU A 828 -26.94 6.70 -1.60
CA LEU A 828 -26.43 5.42 -2.09
C LEU A 828 -26.22 5.41 -3.62
N SER A 829 -25.73 6.51 -4.18
CA SER A 829 -25.31 6.63 -5.58
C SER A 829 -24.02 5.86 -5.89
N PHE A 830 -23.19 5.59 -4.87
CA PHE A 830 -21.89 4.93 -4.93
C PHE A 830 -20.83 5.65 -5.78
N GLU A 831 -21.03 6.92 -6.15
CA GLU A 831 -20.07 7.68 -6.97
C GLU A 831 -18.69 7.77 -6.32
N HIS A 832 -18.64 8.04 -5.01
CA HIS A 832 -17.39 8.07 -4.25
C HIS A 832 -16.76 6.68 -4.10
N HIS A 833 -17.55 5.60 -4.08
CA HIS A 833 -17.02 4.25 -4.07
C HIS A 833 -16.35 3.88 -5.39
N LEU A 834 -16.94 4.28 -6.51
CA LEU A 834 -16.37 4.05 -7.84
C LEU A 834 -15.03 4.81 -7.98
N THR A 835 -14.94 6.03 -7.48
CA THR A 835 -13.66 6.79 -7.44
C THR A 835 -12.61 6.06 -6.60
N LEU A 836 -12.97 5.55 -5.41
CA LEU A 836 -12.06 4.76 -4.58
C LEU A 836 -11.59 3.48 -5.28
N ILE A 837 -12.45 2.81 -6.05
CA ILE A 837 -12.08 1.65 -6.87
C ILE A 837 -11.09 2.09 -7.96
N GLU A 838 -11.37 3.17 -8.69
CA GLU A 838 -10.49 3.69 -9.75
C GLU A 838 -9.08 4.01 -9.23
N GLU A 839 -8.96 4.70 -8.09
CA GLU A 839 -7.68 5.03 -7.46
C GLU A 839 -6.88 3.78 -7.07
N LYS A 840 -7.54 2.79 -6.45
CA LYS A 840 -6.91 1.51 -6.08
C LYS A 840 -6.50 0.70 -7.31
N VAL A 841 -7.30 0.71 -8.37
CA VAL A 841 -6.99 0.04 -9.64
C VAL A 841 -5.83 0.72 -10.35
N GLU A 842 -5.77 2.06 -10.41
CA GLU A 842 -4.65 2.79 -11.02
C GLU A 842 -3.35 2.55 -10.24
N THR A 843 -3.42 2.48 -8.91
CA THR A 843 -2.27 2.10 -8.07
C THR A 843 -1.77 0.69 -8.42
N ALA A 844 -2.67 -0.29 -8.55
CA ALA A 844 -2.29 -1.66 -8.97
C ALA A 844 -1.73 -1.69 -10.41
N LEU A 845 -2.31 -0.91 -11.32
CA LEU A 845 -1.81 -0.75 -12.69
C LEU A 845 -0.41 -0.15 -12.72
N MET A 846 -0.13 0.85 -11.87
CA MET A 846 1.19 1.44 -11.74
C MET A 846 2.23 0.37 -11.36
N TYR A 847 1.91 -0.51 -10.41
CA TYR A 847 2.80 -1.63 -10.04
C TYR A 847 3.00 -2.61 -11.21
N GLN A 848 1.94 -2.91 -11.96
CA GLN A 848 2.02 -3.78 -13.13
C GLN A 848 2.90 -3.18 -14.25
N ARG A 849 2.79 -1.87 -14.51
CA ARG A 849 3.59 -1.15 -15.52
C ARG A 849 5.10 -1.20 -15.21
N ARG A 850 5.50 -1.35 -13.94
CA ARG A 850 6.92 -1.50 -13.57
C ARG A 850 7.48 -2.90 -13.85
N ILE A 851 6.63 -3.91 -14.02
CA ILE A 851 7.06 -5.32 -14.16
C ILE A 851 6.68 -5.96 -15.49
N SER A 852 5.80 -5.33 -16.27
CA SER A 852 5.39 -5.83 -17.57
C SER A 852 5.00 -4.70 -18.52
N GLY A 853 5.52 -4.76 -19.74
CA GLY A 853 5.14 -3.91 -20.87
C GLY A 853 4.47 -4.70 -21.99
N ALA A 854 4.39 -4.13 -23.19
CA ALA A 854 3.84 -4.80 -24.37
C ALA A 854 4.79 -5.88 -24.92
N ASN A 855 6.10 -5.63 -24.95
CA ASN A 855 7.11 -6.51 -25.56
C ASN A 855 8.15 -7.04 -24.54
N TRP A 856 7.95 -6.84 -23.25
CA TRP A 856 8.85 -7.33 -22.19
C TRP A 856 8.10 -7.61 -20.89
N GLY A 857 8.69 -8.45 -20.04
CA GLY A 857 8.19 -8.74 -18.70
C GLY A 857 7.43 -10.06 -18.59
N MET A 858 6.31 -10.04 -17.88
CA MET A 858 5.58 -11.25 -17.49
C MET A 858 4.82 -11.87 -18.67
N THR A 859 4.70 -13.20 -18.69
CA THR A 859 3.88 -13.90 -19.70
C THR A 859 2.41 -13.49 -19.60
N LEU A 860 1.64 -13.71 -20.67
CA LEU A 860 0.19 -13.46 -20.68
C LEU A 860 -0.53 -14.16 -19.53
N GLU A 861 -0.18 -15.43 -19.26
CA GLU A 861 -0.75 -16.20 -18.17
C GLU A 861 -0.49 -15.56 -16.80
N LYS A 862 0.77 -15.21 -16.50
CA LYS A 862 1.12 -14.58 -15.22
C LYS A 862 0.48 -13.20 -15.07
N THR A 863 0.36 -12.45 -16.17
CA THR A 863 -0.29 -11.12 -16.16
C THR A 863 -1.80 -11.23 -15.99
N ARG A 864 -2.42 -12.28 -16.55
CA ARG A 864 -3.81 -12.64 -16.30
C ARG A 864 -4.05 -13.05 -14.86
N GLN A 865 -3.16 -13.86 -14.28
CA GLN A 865 -3.19 -14.18 -12.85
C GLN A 865 -3.06 -12.92 -11.99
N TYR A 866 -2.20 -11.96 -12.37
CA TYR A 866 -2.09 -10.66 -11.69
C TYR A 866 -3.45 -9.93 -11.68
N TYR A 867 -4.10 -9.78 -12.84
CA TYR A 867 -5.42 -9.15 -12.92
C TYR A 867 -6.45 -9.85 -12.02
N ILE A 868 -6.53 -11.18 -12.11
CA ILE A 868 -7.47 -12.01 -11.35
C ILE A 868 -7.27 -11.90 -9.84
N CYS A 869 -6.01 -11.82 -9.38
CA CYS A 869 -5.66 -11.88 -7.96
C CYS A 869 -5.44 -10.49 -7.31
N LYS A 870 -5.17 -9.43 -8.08
CA LYS A 870 -4.86 -8.09 -7.55
C LYS A 870 -5.86 -7.02 -7.94
N ILE A 871 -6.30 -6.98 -9.20
CA ILE A 871 -7.16 -5.90 -9.71
C ILE A 871 -8.64 -6.26 -9.53
N ARG A 872 -9.05 -7.46 -9.98
CA ARG A 872 -10.45 -7.89 -9.92
C ARG A 872 -11.04 -7.92 -8.50
N PRO A 873 -10.31 -8.32 -7.44
CA PRO A 873 -10.83 -8.26 -6.07
C PRO A 873 -11.07 -6.83 -5.58
N VAL A 874 -10.29 -5.85 -6.05
CA VAL A 874 -10.52 -4.42 -5.74
C VAL A 874 -11.86 -3.96 -6.33
N ILE A 875 -12.11 -4.30 -7.60
CA ILE A 875 -13.35 -3.91 -8.29
C ILE A 875 -14.60 -4.59 -7.68
N SER A 876 -14.45 -5.82 -7.18
CA SER A 876 -15.58 -6.63 -6.71
C SER A 876 -15.76 -6.65 -5.19
N TYR A 877 -15.00 -5.84 -4.47
CA TYR A 877 -15.12 -5.74 -3.02
C TYR A 877 -16.55 -5.39 -2.61
N ALA A 878 -17.14 -6.21 -1.73
CA ALA A 878 -18.51 -6.06 -1.24
C ALA A 878 -19.60 -5.87 -2.32
N CYS A 879 -19.36 -6.27 -3.57
CA CYS A 879 -20.31 -6.04 -4.68
C CYS A 879 -21.70 -6.65 -4.43
N ALA A 880 -21.79 -7.69 -3.61
CA ALA A 880 -23.07 -8.26 -3.20
C ALA A 880 -23.98 -7.28 -2.45
N ALA A 881 -23.43 -6.23 -1.82
CA ALA A 881 -24.16 -5.20 -1.11
C ALA A 881 -24.62 -4.05 -2.04
N TRP A 882 -23.76 -3.59 -2.95
CA TRP A 882 -23.98 -2.37 -3.75
C TRP A 882 -24.28 -2.59 -5.24
N PHE A 883 -23.94 -3.75 -5.81
CA PHE A 883 -24.15 -4.05 -7.23
C PHE A 883 -25.36 -4.97 -7.45
N VAL A 884 -26.44 -4.39 -7.99
CA VAL A 884 -27.62 -5.09 -8.48
C VAL A 884 -27.78 -4.79 -9.97
N TRP A 885 -27.76 -5.84 -10.77
CA TRP A 885 -27.88 -5.69 -12.22
C TRP A 885 -28.74 -6.82 -12.78
N ARG A 886 -29.66 -6.47 -13.67
CA ARG A 886 -30.41 -7.42 -14.48
C ARG A 886 -30.12 -7.13 -15.96
N PRO A 887 -29.85 -8.16 -16.78
CA PRO A 887 -29.80 -7.98 -18.23
C PRO A 887 -31.12 -7.37 -18.72
N TYR A 888 -31.05 -6.46 -19.69
CA TYR A 888 -32.24 -5.87 -20.31
C TYR A 888 -33.09 -6.96 -20.95
N ARG A 889 -34.40 -6.92 -20.69
CA ARG A 889 -35.42 -7.86 -21.16
C ARG A 889 -36.60 -7.03 -21.67
N PRO A 890 -36.91 -7.04 -22.98
CA PRO A 890 -37.96 -6.19 -23.56
C PRO A 890 -39.36 -6.47 -22.99
N ASP A 891 -39.57 -7.70 -22.51
CA ASP A 891 -40.81 -8.27 -21.96
C ASP A 891 -41.18 -7.77 -20.55
N LEU A 892 -40.27 -7.11 -19.82
CA LEU A 892 -40.49 -6.69 -18.43
C LEU A 892 -39.92 -5.28 -18.16
N PRO A 893 -40.65 -4.20 -18.47
CA PRO A 893 -40.23 -2.83 -18.16
C PRO A 893 -40.44 -2.51 -16.66
N GLY A 894 -39.35 -2.35 -15.90
CA GLY A 894 -39.38 -1.98 -14.47
C GLY A 894 -38.02 -2.13 -13.73
N LEU A 895 -37.68 -1.11 -12.92
CA LEU A 895 -36.48 -0.92 -12.05
C LEU A 895 -35.22 -1.72 -12.44
N HIS A 896 -34.54 -1.27 -13.50
CA HIS A 896 -33.61 -2.11 -14.26
C HIS A 896 -32.17 -2.23 -13.72
N ARG A 897 -31.65 -1.31 -12.88
CA ARG A 897 -30.23 -1.30 -12.46
C ARG A 897 -30.05 -0.55 -11.13
N SER A 898 -29.14 -1.00 -10.24
CA SER A 898 -28.70 -0.16 -9.11
C SER A 898 -27.70 0.93 -9.50
N LEU A 899 -27.08 0.83 -10.68
CA LEU A 899 -26.14 1.82 -11.20
C LEU A 899 -26.55 2.25 -12.63
N PRO A 900 -26.57 3.55 -12.95
CA PRO A 900 -26.79 4.03 -14.31
C PRO A 900 -25.70 3.55 -15.28
N PRO A 901 -25.99 3.51 -16.60
CA PRO A 901 -25.03 3.08 -17.62
C PRO A 901 -23.68 3.81 -17.56
N GLY A 902 -23.70 5.12 -17.25
CA GLY A 902 -22.48 5.93 -17.13
C GLY A 902 -21.53 5.45 -16.01
N GLN A 903 -22.09 5.07 -14.86
CA GLN A 903 -21.32 4.51 -13.74
C GLN A 903 -20.76 3.11 -14.05
N ILE A 904 -21.52 2.28 -14.78
CA ILE A 904 -21.00 0.98 -15.24
C ILE A 904 -19.81 1.17 -16.19
N ALA A 905 -19.87 2.18 -17.07
CA ALA A 905 -18.76 2.51 -17.96
C ALA A 905 -17.50 2.95 -17.18
N ARG A 906 -17.64 3.57 -16.01
CA ARG A 906 -16.52 3.89 -15.09
C ARG A 906 -15.79 2.64 -14.59
N LEU A 907 -16.49 1.52 -14.38
CA LEU A 907 -15.83 0.24 -14.03
C LEU A 907 -15.20 -0.46 -15.24
N GLN A 908 -15.80 -0.31 -16.42
CA GLN A 908 -15.35 -0.93 -17.66
C GLN A 908 -14.05 -0.29 -18.18
N LYS A 909 -13.91 1.04 -18.08
CA LYS A 909 -12.75 1.79 -18.60
C LYS A 909 -11.41 1.36 -17.96
N PRO A 910 -11.23 1.37 -16.61
CA PRO A 910 -10.01 0.91 -15.96
C PRO A 910 -9.73 -0.56 -16.25
N ARG A 911 -10.77 -1.41 -16.21
CA ARG A 911 -10.64 -2.83 -16.55
C ARG A 911 -10.13 -3.01 -17.98
N TYR A 912 -10.67 -2.30 -18.96
CA TYR A 912 -10.22 -2.38 -20.34
C TYR A 912 -8.74 -1.95 -20.47
N LYS A 913 -8.33 -0.88 -19.77
CA LYS A 913 -6.90 -0.52 -19.66
C LYS A 913 -6.06 -1.68 -19.11
N CYS A 914 -6.56 -2.40 -18.09
CA CYS A 914 -5.88 -3.56 -17.52
C CYS A 914 -5.76 -4.72 -18.52
N ILE A 915 -6.86 -5.09 -19.19
CA ILE A 915 -6.89 -6.21 -20.14
C ILE A 915 -6.02 -5.89 -21.36
N LYS A 916 -6.01 -4.63 -21.82
CA LYS A 916 -5.12 -4.19 -22.88
C LYS A 916 -3.65 -4.27 -22.48
N LEU A 917 -3.29 -3.76 -21.30
CA LEU A 917 -1.94 -3.91 -20.76
C LEU A 917 -1.58 -5.38 -20.57
N LEU A 918 -2.54 -6.23 -20.18
CA LEU A 918 -2.36 -7.66 -20.00
C LEU A 918 -2.15 -8.42 -21.30
N SER A 919 -2.82 -8.05 -22.38
CA SER A 919 -2.77 -8.74 -23.68
C SER A 919 -1.68 -8.19 -24.61
N GLY A 920 -1.22 -6.96 -24.38
CA GLY A 920 -0.35 -6.25 -25.31
C GLY A 920 -1.08 -5.77 -26.58
N ALA A 921 -2.41 -5.82 -26.57
CA ALA A 921 -3.23 -5.42 -27.71
C ALA A 921 -3.14 -3.92 -28.02
N ILE A 922 -3.34 -3.56 -29.29
CA ILE A 922 -3.32 -2.18 -29.77
C ILE A 922 -4.63 -1.47 -29.35
N ARG A 923 -4.62 -0.13 -29.29
CA ARG A 923 -5.76 0.68 -28.78
C ARG A 923 -7.08 0.42 -29.49
N GLY A 924 -7.06 0.07 -30.78
CA GLY A 924 -8.23 -0.16 -31.60
C GLY A 924 -8.83 -1.57 -31.47
N THR A 925 -8.23 -2.49 -30.71
CA THR A 925 -8.81 -3.83 -30.53
C THR A 925 -10.08 -3.76 -29.67
N ALA A 926 -11.19 -4.29 -30.17
CA ALA A 926 -12.47 -4.24 -29.46
C ALA A 926 -12.40 -4.96 -28.11
N ARG A 927 -13.05 -4.38 -27.08
CA ARG A 927 -13.07 -4.93 -25.72
C ARG A 927 -13.54 -6.39 -25.68
N VAL A 928 -14.66 -6.70 -26.33
CA VAL A 928 -15.30 -8.02 -26.30
C VAL A 928 -14.36 -9.11 -26.87
N VAL A 929 -13.54 -8.75 -27.86
CA VAL A 929 -12.53 -9.64 -28.44
C VAL A 929 -11.44 -9.97 -27.44
N LEU A 930 -10.94 -8.97 -26.70
CA LEU A 930 -9.94 -9.21 -25.66
C LEU A 930 -10.50 -10.02 -24.48
N GLU A 931 -11.77 -9.80 -24.14
CA GLU A 931 -12.48 -10.58 -23.11
C GLU A 931 -12.58 -12.05 -23.50
N LYS A 932 -12.87 -12.33 -24.77
CA LYS A 932 -12.89 -13.68 -25.33
C LYS A 932 -11.49 -14.30 -25.39
N GLU A 933 -10.51 -13.65 -26.02
CA GLU A 933 -9.16 -14.20 -26.18
C GLU A 933 -8.44 -14.41 -24.84
N CYS A 934 -8.71 -13.56 -23.84
CA CYS A 934 -8.15 -13.73 -22.49
C CYS A 934 -9.01 -14.61 -21.57
N TYR A 935 -10.18 -15.07 -22.03
CA TYR A 935 -11.18 -15.79 -21.22
C TYR A 935 -11.49 -15.08 -19.90
N ILE A 936 -11.99 -13.84 -20.00
CA ILE A 936 -12.37 -12.97 -18.88
C ILE A 936 -13.80 -12.44 -19.10
N ASP A 937 -14.78 -12.99 -18.37
CA ASP A 937 -16.20 -12.55 -18.36
C ASP A 937 -16.32 -11.03 -18.26
N SER A 938 -17.26 -10.39 -18.98
CA SER A 938 -17.58 -8.95 -18.81
C SER A 938 -17.73 -8.57 -17.34
N ILE A 939 -17.39 -7.33 -16.97
CA ILE A 939 -17.44 -6.90 -15.57
C ILE A 939 -18.85 -6.96 -14.99
N GLU A 940 -19.89 -6.67 -15.79
CA GLU A 940 -21.28 -6.74 -15.32
C GLU A 940 -21.68 -8.17 -15.00
N ILE A 941 -21.37 -9.11 -15.91
CA ILE A 941 -21.61 -10.54 -15.72
C ILE A 941 -20.85 -11.03 -14.50
N PHE A 942 -19.58 -10.63 -14.35
CA PHE A 942 -18.75 -11.02 -13.23
C PHE A 942 -19.32 -10.52 -11.89
N LEU A 943 -19.63 -9.23 -11.78
CA LEU A 943 -20.16 -8.63 -10.56
C LEU A 943 -21.54 -9.21 -10.23
N TYR A 944 -22.43 -9.37 -11.23
CA TYR A 944 -23.74 -10.00 -11.03
C TYR A 944 -23.62 -11.43 -10.52
N ARG A 945 -22.73 -12.24 -11.13
CA ARG A 945 -22.43 -13.60 -10.68
C ARG A 945 -21.97 -13.60 -9.22
N MET A 946 -21.07 -12.68 -8.86
CA MET A 946 -20.55 -12.58 -7.49
C MET A 946 -21.63 -12.18 -6.50
N SER A 947 -22.43 -11.16 -6.80
CA SER A 947 -23.52 -10.69 -5.95
C SER A 947 -24.56 -11.78 -5.69
N ARG A 948 -25.00 -12.48 -6.75
CA ARG A 948 -25.98 -13.56 -6.66
C ARG A 948 -25.42 -14.79 -5.94
N SER A 949 -24.19 -15.20 -6.26
CA SER A 949 -23.54 -16.36 -5.62
C SER A 949 -23.26 -16.13 -4.13
N CYS A 950 -22.93 -14.89 -3.74
CA CYS A 950 -22.73 -14.54 -2.34
C CYS A 950 -24.03 -14.72 -1.54
N ARG A 951 -25.13 -14.14 -2.01
CA ARG A 951 -26.46 -14.26 -1.38
C ARG A 951 -26.94 -15.71 -1.32
N ALA A 952 -26.79 -16.44 -2.41
CA ALA A 952 -27.19 -17.85 -2.49
C ALA A 952 -26.50 -18.73 -1.43
N LYS A 953 -25.23 -18.45 -1.12
CA LYS A 953 -24.46 -19.19 -0.11
C LYS A 953 -24.87 -18.84 1.32
N SER A 954 -25.39 -17.64 1.56
CA SER A 954 -25.85 -17.17 2.87
C SER A 954 -27.23 -17.72 3.25
N LEU A 955 -27.99 -18.28 2.31
CA LEU A 955 -29.30 -18.89 2.60
C LEU A 955 -29.16 -20.14 3.51
N LYS A 956 -29.93 -20.16 4.60
CA LYS A 956 -30.02 -21.29 5.54
C LYS A 956 -30.92 -22.38 4.94
N VAL A 957 -30.51 -23.63 5.10
CA VAL A 957 -31.31 -24.81 4.72
C VAL A 957 -31.91 -25.36 6.02
N ARG A 958 -33.24 -25.41 6.13
CA ARG A 958 -33.88 -26.00 7.32
C ARG A 958 -33.68 -27.53 7.34
N PRO A 959 -33.68 -28.18 8.52
CA PRO A 959 -33.39 -29.61 8.63
C PRO A 959 -34.36 -30.51 7.84
N HIS A 960 -35.63 -30.11 7.69
CA HIS A 960 -36.69 -30.95 7.10
C HIS A 960 -37.12 -30.52 5.67
N ASP A 961 -36.60 -29.40 5.16
CA ASP A 961 -37.05 -28.86 3.88
C ASP A 961 -36.30 -29.54 2.71
N PHE A 962 -37.07 -30.04 1.73
CA PHE A 962 -36.59 -30.64 0.48
C PHE A 962 -36.57 -29.56 -0.62
N TRP A 963 -35.39 -29.05 -1.02
CA TRP A 963 -35.28 -27.86 -1.90
C TRP A 963 -34.92 -28.16 -3.35
N PHE A 964 -34.79 -29.43 -3.77
CA PHE A 964 -34.43 -29.74 -5.16
C PHE A 964 -35.52 -29.28 -6.15
N ASN A 965 -36.81 -29.37 -5.77
CA ASN A 965 -37.91 -29.12 -6.69
C ASN A 965 -38.66 -27.80 -6.46
N LYS A 966 -38.30 -26.99 -5.45
CA LYS A 966 -39.02 -25.74 -5.10
C LYS A 966 -38.04 -24.58 -4.84
N VAL A 967 -38.44 -23.36 -5.23
CA VAL A 967 -37.66 -22.15 -4.97
C VAL A 967 -37.68 -21.84 -3.48
N PRO A 968 -36.54 -21.51 -2.86
CA PRO A 968 -36.52 -21.17 -1.45
C PRO A 968 -37.47 -20.04 -1.02
N GLN A 969 -38.30 -20.27 0.00
CA GLN A 969 -39.30 -19.28 0.48
C GLN A 969 -38.81 -18.37 1.63
N HIS A 970 -37.78 -18.76 2.40
CA HIS A 970 -37.34 -18.06 3.61
C HIS A 970 -36.02 -17.27 3.43
N ASP A 971 -35.85 -16.18 4.19
CA ASP A 971 -34.63 -15.35 4.24
C ASP A 971 -33.59 -15.87 5.26
N GLU A 972 -32.49 -15.14 5.44
CA GLU A 972 -31.35 -15.50 6.32
C GLU A 972 -31.73 -15.71 7.81
N ASP A 973 -32.86 -15.13 8.23
CA ASP A 973 -33.46 -15.20 9.57
C ASP A 973 -34.47 -16.35 9.74
N GLY A 974 -34.80 -17.06 8.66
CA GLY A 974 -35.72 -18.20 8.69
C GLY A 974 -37.21 -17.82 8.78
N ARG A 975 -37.59 -16.55 8.60
CA ARG A 975 -38.99 -16.11 8.57
C ARG A 975 -39.59 -16.30 7.16
N SER A 976 -40.87 -16.67 7.03
CA SER A 976 -41.62 -16.50 5.78
C SER A 976 -42.18 -15.08 5.76
N HIS A 977 -41.73 -14.27 4.80
CA HIS A 977 -42.47 -13.08 4.41
C HIS A 977 -43.63 -13.49 3.47
N GLU A 978 -44.52 -14.39 3.93
CA GLU A 978 -45.74 -14.76 3.17
C GLU A 978 -46.87 -13.73 3.30
N LYS A 979 -46.75 -12.77 4.23
CA LYS A 979 -47.75 -11.68 4.43
C LYS A 979 -47.25 -10.30 3.97
N PHE A 980 -46.67 -10.20 2.79
CA PHE A 980 -46.09 -8.94 2.26
C PHE A 980 -46.70 -8.55 0.91
N HIS A 981 -48.02 -8.63 0.78
CA HIS A 981 -48.74 -8.24 -0.45
C HIS A 981 -48.82 -6.71 -0.68
N ASP A 982 -48.40 -5.87 0.30
CA ASP A 982 -48.58 -4.40 0.27
C ASP A 982 -47.29 -3.61 -0.11
N TYR A 983 -46.22 -4.23 -0.61
CA TYR A 983 -44.94 -3.57 -0.92
C TYR A 983 -44.60 -3.55 -2.42
N ASN A 984 -44.05 -2.44 -2.93
CA ASN A 984 -43.36 -2.44 -4.22
C ASN A 984 -42.04 -3.23 -4.07
N GLU A 985 -41.70 -4.13 -5.00
CA GLU A 985 -40.45 -4.90 -4.93
C GLU A 985 -39.21 -4.01 -5.08
N SER A 986 -38.26 -4.08 -4.14
CA SER A 986 -36.97 -3.41 -4.29
C SER A 986 -36.03 -4.20 -5.21
N ALA A 987 -35.04 -3.52 -5.81
CA ALA A 987 -33.99 -4.20 -6.57
C ALA A 987 -33.23 -5.26 -5.72
N PHE A 988 -33.14 -5.04 -4.41
CA PHE A 988 -32.52 -5.98 -3.47
C PHE A 988 -33.33 -7.27 -3.35
N ASP A 989 -34.66 -7.17 -3.31
CA ASP A 989 -35.58 -8.31 -3.23
C ASP A 989 -35.56 -9.15 -4.50
N VAL A 990 -35.49 -8.50 -5.67
CA VAL A 990 -35.32 -9.18 -6.96
C VAL A 990 -34.01 -9.97 -6.99
N LEU A 991 -32.90 -9.38 -6.52
CA LEU A 991 -31.61 -10.07 -6.46
C LEU A 991 -31.63 -11.23 -5.46
N GLN A 992 -32.34 -11.07 -4.34
CA GLN A 992 -32.56 -12.12 -3.34
C GLN A 992 -33.35 -13.29 -3.94
N ARG A 993 -34.43 -13.02 -4.69
CA ARG A 993 -35.18 -14.03 -5.45
C ARG A 993 -34.30 -14.76 -6.46
N ASN A 994 -33.50 -14.03 -7.24
CA ASN A 994 -32.59 -14.63 -8.20
C ASN A 994 -31.52 -15.53 -7.52
N ALA A 995 -31.10 -15.20 -6.30
CA ALA A 995 -30.20 -16.04 -5.51
C ALA A 995 -30.88 -17.33 -5.06
N ARG A 996 -32.16 -17.28 -4.67
CA ARG A 996 -32.97 -18.45 -4.31
C ARG A 996 -33.13 -19.40 -5.52
N VAL A 997 -33.43 -18.86 -6.70
CA VAL A 997 -33.48 -19.63 -7.96
C VAL A 997 -32.14 -20.32 -8.25
N LEU A 998 -31.01 -19.62 -8.08
CA LEU A 998 -29.69 -20.20 -8.27
C LEU A 998 -29.41 -21.38 -7.32
N VAL A 999 -29.88 -21.34 -6.07
CA VAL A 999 -29.73 -22.46 -5.12
C VAL A 999 -30.51 -23.68 -5.62
N LYS A 1000 -31.75 -23.48 -6.08
CA LYS A 1000 -32.59 -24.55 -6.63
C LYS A 1000 -31.91 -25.25 -7.81
N GLU A 1001 -31.53 -24.48 -8.84
CA GLU A 1001 -30.87 -25.01 -10.04
C GLU A 1001 -29.52 -25.69 -9.74
N ALA A 1002 -28.78 -25.18 -8.76
CA ALA A 1002 -27.54 -25.81 -8.30
C ALA A 1002 -27.80 -27.13 -7.58
N GLY A 1003 -28.91 -27.22 -6.84
CA GLY A 1003 -29.37 -28.43 -6.18
C GLY A 1003 -29.78 -29.50 -7.17
N GLU A 1004 -30.69 -29.18 -8.11
CA GLU A 1004 -31.14 -30.08 -9.18
C GLU A 1004 -29.94 -30.72 -9.89
N ARG A 1005 -28.97 -29.90 -10.29
CA ARG A 1005 -27.77 -30.40 -10.95
C ARG A 1005 -26.83 -31.19 -10.05
N PHE A 1006 -26.73 -30.84 -8.76
CA PHE A 1006 -25.92 -31.59 -7.81
C PHE A 1006 -26.49 -33.00 -7.64
N GLN A 1007 -27.82 -33.13 -7.60
CA GLN A 1007 -28.50 -34.41 -7.58
C GLN A 1007 -28.18 -35.24 -8.83
N ASP A 1008 -28.24 -34.63 -10.02
CA ASP A 1008 -27.96 -35.33 -11.29
C ASP A 1008 -26.50 -35.80 -11.44
N THR A 1009 -25.56 -35.09 -10.82
CA THR A 1009 -24.11 -35.29 -11.05
C THR A 1009 -23.38 -35.96 -9.90
N TRP A 1010 -24.03 -36.13 -8.74
CA TRP A 1010 -23.42 -36.73 -7.56
C TRP A 1010 -23.13 -38.22 -7.77
N LYS A 1011 -21.86 -38.61 -7.71
CA LYS A 1011 -21.41 -40.00 -7.70
C LYS A 1011 -21.21 -40.43 -6.24
N CYS A 1012 -22.04 -41.36 -5.78
CA CYS A 1012 -22.19 -41.71 -4.37
C CYS A 1012 -20.96 -42.44 -3.79
N PRO A 1013 -20.44 -42.04 -2.61
CA PRO A 1013 -19.73 -42.94 -1.71
C PRO A 1013 -20.75 -43.88 -1.02
N PRO A 1014 -20.41 -45.14 -0.70
CA PRO A 1014 -21.38 -46.14 -0.23
C PRO A 1014 -22.09 -45.83 1.12
N LYS A 1015 -21.74 -44.74 1.82
CA LYS A 1015 -22.21 -44.41 3.17
C LYS A 1015 -22.93 -43.05 3.31
N THR A 1016 -23.16 -42.30 2.24
CA THR A 1016 -23.68 -40.92 2.36
C THR A 1016 -24.75 -40.64 1.31
N THR A 1017 -25.94 -40.25 1.76
CA THR A 1017 -27.05 -39.87 0.86
C THR A 1017 -26.74 -38.55 0.13
N VAL A 1018 -27.35 -38.33 -1.04
CA VAL A 1018 -27.23 -37.06 -1.79
C VAL A 1018 -27.65 -35.86 -0.91
N LEU A 1019 -28.66 -36.06 -0.05
CA LEU A 1019 -29.16 -35.03 0.86
C LEU A 1019 -28.12 -34.67 1.94
N GLU A 1020 -27.53 -35.67 2.60
CA GLU A 1020 -26.44 -35.44 3.57
C GLU A 1020 -25.23 -34.76 2.92
N ALA A 1021 -24.90 -35.17 1.69
CA ALA A 1021 -23.84 -34.54 0.92
C ALA A 1021 -24.14 -33.07 0.58
N TRP A 1022 -25.39 -32.73 0.26
CA TRP A 1022 -25.84 -31.35 0.01
C TRP A 1022 -25.91 -30.51 1.28
N ARG A 1023 -26.28 -31.11 2.42
CA ARG A 1023 -26.29 -30.41 3.73
C ARG A 1023 -24.89 -29.93 4.14
N ASN A 1024 -23.83 -30.57 3.65
CA ASN A 1024 -22.47 -30.09 3.85
C ASN A 1024 -22.27 -28.71 3.15
N PRO A 1025 -21.99 -27.62 3.89
CA PRO A 1025 -21.87 -26.29 3.30
C PRO A 1025 -20.75 -26.18 2.25
N ALA A 1026 -19.68 -26.97 2.36
CA ALA A 1026 -18.59 -26.94 1.38
C ALA A 1026 -19.02 -27.51 0.03
N ASN A 1027 -19.79 -28.60 0.02
CA ASN A 1027 -20.33 -29.20 -1.20
C ASN A 1027 -21.38 -28.29 -1.84
N ARG A 1028 -22.36 -27.82 -1.05
CA ARG A 1028 -23.38 -26.86 -1.49
C ARG A 1028 -22.78 -25.61 -2.10
N ASN A 1029 -21.85 -24.96 -1.39
CA ASN A 1029 -21.23 -23.72 -1.84
C ASN A 1029 -20.38 -23.93 -3.11
N ARG A 1030 -19.82 -25.13 -3.30
CA ARG A 1030 -19.12 -25.52 -4.53
C ARG A 1030 -20.10 -25.68 -5.69
N ALA A 1031 -21.22 -26.38 -5.50
CA ALA A 1031 -22.26 -26.56 -6.51
C ALA A 1031 -22.88 -25.22 -6.96
N ILE A 1032 -23.27 -24.37 -6.00
CA ILE A 1032 -23.76 -23.00 -6.27
C ILE A 1032 -22.75 -22.21 -7.10
N ARG A 1033 -21.46 -22.28 -6.74
CA ARG A 1033 -20.39 -21.58 -7.48
C ARG A 1033 -20.27 -22.11 -8.91
N GLN A 1034 -20.30 -23.43 -9.11
CA GLN A 1034 -20.19 -24.04 -10.44
C GLN A 1034 -21.37 -23.67 -11.33
N GLN A 1035 -22.60 -23.72 -10.80
CA GLN A 1035 -23.79 -23.32 -11.54
C GLN A 1035 -23.77 -21.84 -11.91
N ALA A 1036 -23.35 -20.97 -10.98
CA ALA A 1036 -23.20 -19.54 -11.25
C ALA A 1036 -22.12 -19.24 -12.30
N ILE A 1037 -21.02 -20.02 -12.34
CA ILE A 1037 -19.99 -19.91 -13.39
C ILE A 1037 -20.57 -20.30 -14.74
N ARG A 1038 -21.29 -21.42 -14.84
CA ARG A 1038 -21.92 -21.87 -16.09
C ARG A 1038 -22.85 -20.82 -16.69
N GLN A 1039 -23.75 -20.26 -15.88
CA GLN A 1039 -24.68 -19.22 -16.34
C GLN A 1039 -23.96 -17.94 -16.80
N ALA A 1040 -22.85 -17.59 -16.15
CA ALA A 1040 -22.02 -16.46 -16.58
C ALA A 1040 -21.30 -16.74 -17.90
N THR A 1041 -20.80 -17.98 -18.09
CA THR A 1041 -20.21 -18.42 -19.36
C THR A 1041 -21.22 -18.34 -20.50
N GLU A 1042 -22.45 -18.81 -20.27
CA GLU A 1042 -23.54 -18.72 -21.25
C GLU A 1042 -23.89 -17.27 -21.60
N ALA A 1043 -24.04 -16.40 -20.60
CA ALA A 1043 -24.26 -14.98 -20.84
C ALA A 1043 -23.12 -14.31 -21.64
N SER A 1044 -21.88 -14.76 -21.43
CA SER A 1044 -20.71 -14.22 -22.15
C SER A 1044 -20.67 -14.74 -23.60
N LYS A 1045 -21.11 -15.98 -23.84
CA LYS A 1045 -21.32 -16.56 -25.17
C LYS A 1045 -22.34 -15.76 -25.97
N VAL A 1046 -23.50 -15.43 -25.38
CA VAL A 1046 -24.53 -14.59 -26.02
C VAL A 1046 -23.99 -13.20 -26.43
N ILE A 1047 -23.23 -12.53 -25.56
CA ILE A 1047 -22.61 -11.23 -25.88
C ILE A 1047 -21.61 -11.37 -27.04
N TRP A 1048 -20.80 -12.43 -27.02
CA TRP A 1048 -19.83 -12.69 -28.08
C TRP A 1048 -20.51 -12.96 -29.43
N GLU A 1049 -21.57 -13.75 -29.45
CA GLU A 1049 -22.33 -14.05 -30.67
C GLU A 1049 -23.05 -12.83 -31.24
N ALA A 1050 -23.60 -11.96 -30.38
CA ALA A 1050 -24.16 -10.67 -30.81
C ALA A 1050 -23.08 -9.82 -31.48
N HIS A 1051 -21.90 -9.69 -30.87
CA HIS A 1051 -20.76 -8.96 -31.44
C HIS A 1051 -20.27 -9.54 -32.77
N ARG A 1052 -20.28 -10.88 -32.90
CA ARG A 1052 -19.93 -11.56 -34.16
C ARG A 1052 -20.93 -11.26 -35.28
N ARG A 1053 -22.23 -11.22 -34.97
CA ARG A 1053 -23.29 -10.91 -35.94
C ARG A 1053 -23.19 -9.47 -36.45
N GLU A 1054 -23.14 -8.49 -35.55
CA GLU A 1054 -22.98 -7.06 -35.91
C GLU A 1054 -21.76 -6.79 -36.80
N ARG A 1055 -20.67 -7.54 -36.58
CA ARG A 1055 -19.47 -7.43 -37.41
C ARG A 1055 -19.63 -8.07 -38.79
N LYS A 1056 -20.36 -9.17 -38.93
CA LYS A 1056 -20.61 -9.80 -40.24
C LYS A 1056 -21.34 -8.83 -41.16
N ASP A 1057 -22.29 -8.08 -40.62
CA ASP A 1057 -23.12 -7.12 -41.38
C ASP A 1057 -22.33 -5.89 -41.87
N THR A 1058 -21.15 -5.62 -41.31
CA THR A 1058 -20.32 -4.44 -41.60
C THR A 1058 -19.06 -4.74 -42.40
N LYS A 1059 -18.90 -5.98 -42.88
CA LYS A 1059 -17.65 -6.48 -43.48
C LYS A 1059 -17.62 -6.32 -44.99
N THR A 1060 -16.49 -5.86 -45.52
CA THR A 1060 -16.22 -5.69 -46.96
C THR A 1060 -15.18 -6.65 -47.54
N THR A 1061 -14.61 -7.58 -46.73
CA THR A 1061 -13.56 -8.53 -47.14
C THR A 1061 -14.03 -9.98 -47.12
N THR A 1062 -13.44 -10.82 -47.99
CA THR A 1062 -13.79 -12.23 -48.19
C THR A 1062 -13.34 -13.16 -47.06
N TYR A 1063 -12.18 -12.93 -46.42
CA TYR A 1063 -11.66 -13.79 -45.33
C TYR A 1063 -11.88 -13.18 -43.93
N GLN A 1064 -11.96 -13.99 -42.87
CA GLN A 1064 -12.20 -13.54 -41.49
C GLN A 1064 -10.97 -13.81 -40.59
N PRO A 1065 -10.63 -12.92 -39.63
CA PRO A 1065 -9.54 -13.20 -38.71
C PRO A 1065 -9.92 -14.36 -37.77
N PRO A 1066 -9.00 -15.31 -37.48
CA PRO A 1066 -9.30 -16.50 -36.69
C PRO A 1066 -9.92 -16.23 -35.32
N ALA A 1067 -9.59 -15.11 -34.67
CA ALA A 1067 -10.20 -14.73 -33.39
C ALA A 1067 -11.74 -14.60 -33.45
N PHE A 1068 -12.31 -14.27 -34.62
CA PHE A 1068 -13.75 -14.05 -34.83
C PHE A 1068 -14.49 -15.26 -35.41
N GLU A 1069 -13.77 -16.31 -35.82
CA GLU A 1069 -14.36 -17.57 -36.29
C GLU A 1069 -14.71 -18.49 -35.12
N GLU A 1070 -13.91 -18.43 -34.05
CA GLU A 1070 -14.07 -19.24 -32.85
C GLU A 1070 -15.25 -18.78 -31.96
N GLU A 1071 -15.84 -19.75 -31.25
CA GLU A 1071 -16.83 -19.51 -30.20
C GLU A 1071 -16.20 -18.96 -28.92
N TRP A 1072 -17.05 -18.60 -27.95
CA TRP A 1072 -16.60 -18.22 -26.62
C TRP A 1072 -16.08 -19.47 -25.87
N GLY A 1073 -14.81 -19.49 -25.49
CA GLY A 1073 -14.21 -20.63 -24.81
C GLY A 1073 -12.81 -20.36 -24.25
N GLY A 1074 -12.32 -21.31 -23.46
CA GLY A 1074 -10.96 -21.25 -22.90
C GLY A 1074 -9.87 -21.67 -23.89
N GLU A 1075 -10.24 -22.19 -25.06
CA GLU A 1075 -9.33 -22.72 -26.09
C GLU A 1075 -8.44 -21.62 -26.68
N SER A 1076 -8.99 -20.42 -26.95
CA SER A 1076 -8.22 -19.30 -27.47
C SER A 1076 -7.07 -18.89 -26.53
N LEU A 1077 -7.31 -18.91 -25.22
CA LEU A 1077 -6.29 -18.63 -24.22
C LEU A 1077 -5.19 -19.71 -24.21
N ALA A 1078 -5.53 -20.96 -24.55
CA ALA A 1078 -4.59 -22.07 -24.54
C ALA A 1078 -3.51 -21.95 -25.62
N TYR A 1079 -3.80 -21.30 -26.77
CA TYR A 1079 -2.81 -21.07 -27.83
C TYR A 1079 -1.59 -20.25 -27.37
N TYR A 1080 -1.75 -19.42 -26.34
CA TYR A 1080 -0.68 -18.58 -25.81
C TYR A 1080 0.18 -19.26 -24.73
N ARG A 1081 -0.11 -20.52 -24.39
CA ARG A 1081 0.59 -21.24 -23.33
C ARG A 1081 2.07 -21.42 -23.70
N GLY A 1082 2.97 -21.14 -22.76
CA GLY A 1082 4.41 -21.28 -22.96
C GLY A 1082 5.03 -20.24 -23.91
N MET A 1083 4.29 -19.19 -24.30
CA MET A 1083 4.84 -18.08 -25.05
C MET A 1083 5.49 -17.03 -24.14
N THR A 1084 6.56 -16.43 -24.63
CA THR A 1084 7.14 -15.23 -24.01
C THR A 1084 6.18 -14.03 -24.14
N ARG A 1085 6.49 -12.95 -23.43
CA ARG A 1085 5.69 -11.73 -23.50
C ARG A 1085 5.56 -11.17 -24.94
N PRO A 1086 6.65 -10.86 -25.65
CA PRO A 1086 6.56 -10.39 -27.03
C PRO A 1086 5.87 -11.39 -27.98
N GLU A 1087 6.09 -12.70 -27.80
CA GLU A 1087 5.39 -13.74 -28.58
C GLU A 1087 3.87 -13.67 -28.41
N SER A 1088 3.39 -13.68 -27.16
CA SER A 1088 1.95 -13.63 -26.88
C SER A 1088 1.30 -12.32 -27.36
N THR A 1089 2.02 -11.20 -27.26
CA THR A 1089 1.56 -9.90 -27.74
C THR A 1089 1.42 -9.87 -29.27
N LEU A 1090 2.43 -10.34 -30.01
CA LEU A 1090 2.32 -10.42 -31.46
C LEU A 1090 1.24 -11.42 -31.88
N GLY A 1091 1.15 -12.57 -31.22
CA GLY A 1091 0.10 -13.55 -31.48
C GLY A 1091 -1.32 -12.98 -31.33
N MET A 1092 -1.55 -12.16 -30.30
CA MET A 1092 -2.81 -11.42 -30.11
C MET A 1092 -3.07 -10.43 -31.26
N GLN A 1093 -2.04 -9.68 -31.68
CA GLN A 1093 -2.17 -8.72 -32.78
C GLN A 1093 -2.45 -9.40 -34.13
N LEU A 1094 -1.82 -10.55 -34.40
CA LEU A 1094 -2.04 -11.35 -35.61
C LEU A 1094 -3.47 -11.92 -35.66
N ARG A 1095 -3.91 -12.60 -34.58
CA ARG A 1095 -5.24 -13.23 -34.51
C ARG A 1095 -6.39 -12.24 -34.61
N THR A 1096 -6.20 -11.02 -34.11
CA THR A 1096 -7.21 -9.95 -34.12
C THR A 1096 -7.10 -9.00 -35.32
N GLU A 1097 -6.06 -9.16 -36.15
CA GLU A 1097 -5.64 -8.24 -37.23
C GLU A 1097 -5.43 -6.78 -36.80
N CYS A 1098 -5.34 -6.54 -35.50
CA CYS A 1098 -4.97 -5.25 -34.93
C CYS A 1098 -3.45 -5.22 -34.76
N VAL A 1099 -2.72 -5.20 -35.88
CA VAL A 1099 -1.26 -5.25 -35.96
C VAL A 1099 -0.72 -4.04 -36.71
N GLY A 1100 0.54 -3.64 -36.46
CA GLY A 1100 1.18 -2.47 -37.06
C GLY A 1100 1.51 -2.58 -38.57
N LEU A 1101 0.68 -3.25 -39.37
CA LEU A 1101 0.81 -3.32 -40.83
C LEU A 1101 0.09 -2.14 -41.49
N ASN A 1102 0.49 -1.81 -42.72
CA ASN A 1102 0.03 -0.62 -43.45
C ASN A 1102 -1.49 -0.50 -43.53
N TRP A 1103 -2.23 -1.59 -43.79
CA TRP A 1103 -3.70 -1.56 -43.82
C TRP A 1103 -4.32 -1.07 -42.51
N TYR A 1104 -3.91 -1.64 -41.38
CA TYR A 1104 -4.45 -1.27 -40.08
C TYR A 1104 -3.98 0.12 -39.63
N LEU A 1105 -2.74 0.50 -39.95
CA LEU A 1105 -2.22 1.84 -39.69
C LEU A 1105 -2.96 2.91 -40.51
N ASN A 1106 -3.29 2.64 -41.77
CA ASN A 1106 -4.08 3.51 -42.62
C ASN A 1106 -5.52 3.69 -42.07
N LYS A 1107 -6.14 2.58 -41.63
CA LYS A 1107 -7.44 2.58 -40.94
C LYS A 1107 -7.42 3.39 -39.64
N CYS A 1108 -6.29 3.43 -38.95
CA CYS A 1108 -6.08 4.25 -37.75
C CYS A 1108 -5.66 5.69 -38.05
N HIS A 1109 -5.57 6.10 -39.32
CA HIS A 1109 -5.13 7.43 -39.76
C HIS A 1109 -3.72 7.82 -39.25
N VAL A 1110 -2.78 6.86 -39.24
CA VAL A 1110 -1.40 7.08 -38.77
C VAL A 1110 -0.55 7.77 -39.85
N PHE A 1111 0.34 8.67 -39.42
CA PHE A 1111 1.33 9.36 -40.27
C PHE A 1111 2.74 8.85 -39.97
N ARG A 1112 3.62 8.85 -40.98
CA ARG A 1112 5.05 8.55 -40.86
C ARG A 1112 5.89 9.70 -41.42
N GLU A 1113 7.06 9.86 -40.84
CA GLU A 1113 8.06 10.83 -41.28
C GLU A 1113 8.92 10.19 -42.37
N VAL A 1114 8.93 10.80 -43.56
CA VAL A 1114 9.65 10.33 -44.74
C VAL A 1114 10.57 11.44 -45.20
N LYS A 1115 11.84 11.13 -45.49
CA LYS A 1115 12.75 12.09 -46.13
C LYS A 1115 12.31 12.30 -47.58
N SER A 1116 12.18 13.56 -47.98
CA SER A 1116 11.90 13.90 -49.37
C SER A 1116 13.02 13.39 -50.26
N PRO A 1117 12.73 12.75 -51.40
CA PRO A 1117 13.78 12.31 -52.34
C PRO A 1117 14.67 13.49 -52.73
N GLY A 1118 15.98 13.39 -52.47
CA GLY A 1118 16.96 14.44 -52.79
C GLY A 1118 17.06 15.61 -51.81
N SER A 1119 16.41 15.55 -50.63
CA SER A 1119 16.48 16.59 -49.59
C SER A 1119 16.54 16.00 -48.18
N ASP A 1120 17.20 16.68 -47.24
CA ASP A 1120 17.18 16.33 -45.82
C ASP A 1120 15.88 16.76 -45.09
N THR A 1121 14.94 17.38 -45.80
CA THR A 1121 13.62 17.70 -45.25
C THR A 1121 12.78 16.45 -45.00
N VAL A 1122 12.34 16.31 -43.75
CA VAL A 1122 11.45 15.25 -43.28
C VAL A 1122 10.00 15.72 -43.39
N VAL A 1123 9.19 15.05 -44.20
CA VAL A 1123 7.77 15.36 -44.40
C VAL A 1123 6.92 14.29 -43.75
N ARG A 1124 5.82 14.69 -43.10
CA ARG A 1124 4.83 13.76 -42.53
C ARG A 1124 3.83 13.34 -43.60
N VAL A 1125 3.88 12.07 -43.99
CA VAL A 1125 3.00 11.47 -44.99
C VAL A 1125 2.06 10.46 -44.31
N ARG A 1126 0.81 10.41 -44.74
CA ARG A 1126 -0.15 9.42 -44.24
C ARG A 1126 0.27 8.02 -44.71
N VAL A 1127 0.23 7.04 -43.82
CA VAL A 1127 0.52 5.64 -44.19
C VAL A 1127 -0.58 5.14 -45.13
N GLU A 1128 -0.23 4.78 -46.36
CA GLU A 1128 -1.13 4.11 -47.30
C GLU A 1128 -1.39 2.67 -46.88
N ALA A 1129 -2.51 2.08 -47.32
CA ALA A 1129 -2.85 0.70 -46.98
C ALA A 1129 -2.02 -0.35 -47.75
N THR A 1130 -1.34 0.07 -48.82
CA THR A 1130 -0.67 -0.75 -49.82
C THR A 1130 0.54 -1.51 -49.25
N CYS A 1131 0.79 -2.70 -49.79
CA CYS A 1131 2.01 -3.46 -49.54
C CYS A 1131 3.11 -3.06 -50.53
N THR A 1132 4.37 -3.26 -50.16
CA THR A 1132 5.52 -3.02 -51.05
C THR A 1132 5.55 -3.93 -52.28
N CYS A 1133 4.76 -5.01 -52.30
CA CYS A 1133 4.57 -5.86 -53.49
C CYS A 1133 3.52 -5.30 -54.48
N GLY A 1134 2.89 -4.17 -54.18
CA GLY A 1134 1.82 -3.57 -54.99
C GLY A 1134 0.40 -4.01 -54.60
N HIS A 1135 0.24 -4.94 -53.64
CA HIS A 1135 -1.10 -5.35 -53.18
C HIS A 1135 -1.84 -4.19 -52.48
N PRO A 1136 -3.15 -3.97 -52.75
CA PRO A 1136 -3.88 -2.79 -52.27
C PRO A 1136 -3.99 -2.71 -50.74
N ASN A 1137 -3.98 -3.85 -50.06
CA ASN A 1137 -4.12 -3.93 -48.60
C ASN A 1137 -3.04 -4.85 -47.99
N GLN A 1138 -2.08 -4.31 -47.25
CA GLN A 1138 -1.10 -5.09 -46.48
C GLN A 1138 -1.75 -5.63 -45.20
N THR A 1139 -2.39 -6.79 -45.32
CA THR A 1139 -3.12 -7.48 -44.23
C THR A 1139 -2.34 -8.69 -43.72
N VAL A 1140 -2.76 -9.26 -42.59
CA VAL A 1140 -2.13 -10.47 -42.03
C VAL A 1140 -2.29 -11.65 -43.00
N TYR A 1141 -3.49 -11.82 -43.54
CA TYR A 1141 -3.77 -12.82 -44.58
C TYR A 1141 -2.85 -12.65 -45.79
N HIS A 1142 -2.81 -11.45 -46.35
CA HIS A 1142 -1.95 -11.15 -47.50
C HIS A 1142 -0.49 -11.51 -47.22
N MET A 1143 0.05 -11.07 -46.09
CA MET A 1143 1.46 -11.31 -45.75
C MET A 1143 1.79 -12.80 -45.59
N PHE A 1144 0.91 -13.58 -44.95
CA PHE A 1144 1.13 -15.01 -44.76
C PHE A 1144 0.81 -15.87 -45.98
N MET A 1145 -0.19 -15.52 -46.79
CA MET A 1145 -0.77 -16.41 -47.81
C MET A 1145 -0.47 -15.98 -49.25
N GLU A 1146 -0.34 -14.69 -49.53
CA GLU A 1146 -0.39 -14.17 -50.91
C GLU A 1146 0.86 -13.38 -51.32
N CYS A 1147 1.50 -12.67 -50.39
CA CYS A 1147 2.57 -11.71 -50.70
C CYS A 1147 3.75 -12.37 -51.46
N PRO A 1148 4.05 -11.93 -52.70
CA PRO A 1148 5.13 -12.52 -53.50
C PRO A 1148 6.52 -12.21 -52.93
N ASN A 1149 6.70 -11.03 -52.33
CA ASN A 1149 7.94 -10.62 -51.67
C ASN A 1149 8.34 -11.53 -50.48
N LEU A 1150 7.42 -12.36 -50.00
CA LEU A 1150 7.64 -13.29 -48.89
C LEU A 1150 7.54 -14.76 -49.30
N HIS A 1151 7.55 -15.08 -50.60
CA HIS A 1151 7.37 -16.45 -51.10
C HIS A 1151 8.42 -17.42 -50.54
N ASP A 1152 9.70 -17.11 -50.67
CA ASP A 1152 10.79 -17.98 -50.20
C ASP A 1152 10.75 -18.18 -48.67
N ALA A 1153 10.48 -17.09 -47.94
CA ALA A 1153 10.30 -17.15 -46.49
C ALA A 1153 9.09 -18.02 -46.10
N ARG A 1154 8.00 -17.98 -46.88
CA ARG A 1154 6.79 -18.79 -46.64
C ARG A 1154 7.06 -20.28 -46.84
N LEU A 1155 7.90 -20.68 -47.80
CA LEU A 1155 8.30 -22.08 -47.96
C LEU A 1155 8.98 -22.64 -46.71
N LEU A 1156 9.78 -21.83 -46.01
CA LEU A 1156 10.39 -22.22 -44.72
C LEU A 1156 9.34 -22.42 -43.62
N LEU A 1157 8.32 -21.56 -43.59
CA LEU A 1157 7.19 -21.69 -42.66
C LEU A 1157 6.41 -22.98 -42.92
N ILE A 1158 6.09 -23.27 -44.19
CA ILE A 1158 5.37 -24.49 -44.60
C ILE A 1158 6.12 -25.75 -44.14
N ARG A 1159 7.43 -25.81 -44.34
CA ARG A 1159 8.27 -26.94 -43.90
C ARG A 1159 8.23 -27.19 -42.39
N LYS A 1160 8.08 -26.13 -41.59
CA LYS A 1160 8.01 -26.22 -40.11
C LYS A 1160 6.62 -26.60 -39.60
N VAL A 1161 5.55 -26.12 -40.25
CA VAL A 1161 4.17 -26.26 -39.77
C VAL A 1161 3.53 -27.60 -40.18
N LYS A 1162 4.07 -28.28 -41.20
CA LYS A 1162 3.58 -29.55 -41.80
C LYS A 1162 2.19 -29.47 -42.44
N HIS A 1163 1.17 -28.97 -41.73
CA HIS A 1163 -0.19 -28.72 -42.25
C HIS A 1163 -0.45 -27.21 -42.34
N PHE A 1164 -0.11 -26.61 -43.48
CA PHE A 1164 -0.25 -25.17 -43.70
C PHE A 1164 -1.66 -24.82 -44.19
N GLY A 1165 -2.44 -24.16 -43.34
CA GLY A 1165 -3.76 -23.62 -43.68
C GLY A 1165 -4.07 -22.39 -42.84
N TRP A 1166 -4.85 -21.44 -43.36
CA TRP A 1166 -5.15 -20.18 -42.66
C TRP A 1166 -5.79 -20.42 -41.28
N GLU A 1167 -6.74 -21.36 -41.20
CA GLU A 1167 -7.46 -21.71 -39.97
C GLU A 1167 -6.54 -22.32 -38.90
N THR A 1168 -5.55 -23.12 -39.29
CA THR A 1168 -4.64 -23.81 -38.36
C THR A 1168 -3.39 -22.99 -38.02
N LEU A 1169 -3.01 -22.05 -38.89
CA LEU A 1169 -1.76 -21.28 -38.77
C LEU A 1169 -1.73 -20.39 -37.53
N LEU A 1170 -2.82 -19.65 -37.28
CA LEU A 1170 -2.92 -18.73 -36.14
C LEU A 1170 -3.68 -19.34 -34.94
N THR A 1171 -3.90 -20.65 -34.94
CA THR A 1171 -4.52 -21.41 -33.83
C THR A 1171 -3.50 -22.39 -33.26
N THR A 1172 -3.50 -23.64 -33.74
CA THR A 1172 -2.63 -24.73 -33.28
C THR A 1172 -1.14 -24.44 -33.54
N ASN A 1173 -0.83 -23.70 -34.61
CA ASN A 1173 0.55 -23.39 -35.01
C ASN A 1173 0.99 -21.94 -34.67
N LEU A 1174 0.25 -21.26 -33.79
CA LEU A 1174 0.42 -19.82 -33.51
C LEU A 1174 1.87 -19.43 -33.14
N LYS A 1175 2.57 -20.25 -32.36
CA LYS A 1175 3.95 -19.94 -31.95
C LYS A 1175 4.90 -19.87 -33.14
N VAL A 1176 4.81 -20.83 -34.07
CA VAL A 1176 5.66 -20.85 -35.26
C VAL A 1176 5.33 -19.65 -36.16
N ALA A 1177 4.04 -19.36 -36.35
CA ALA A 1177 3.58 -18.21 -37.12
C ALA A 1177 4.08 -16.87 -36.54
N VAL A 1178 4.06 -16.71 -35.21
CA VAL A 1178 4.56 -15.54 -34.50
C VAL A 1178 6.06 -15.34 -34.73
N HIS A 1179 6.87 -16.39 -34.57
CA HIS A 1179 8.33 -16.29 -34.79
C HIS A 1179 8.65 -15.93 -36.25
N TRP A 1180 7.89 -16.45 -37.20
CA TRP A 1180 8.01 -16.09 -38.61
C TRP A 1180 7.63 -14.62 -38.85
N ALA A 1181 6.49 -14.18 -38.35
CA ALA A 1181 6.05 -12.78 -38.47
C ALA A 1181 7.04 -11.79 -37.81
N MET A 1182 7.66 -12.14 -36.67
CA MET A 1182 8.71 -11.32 -36.04
C MET A 1182 9.90 -11.06 -36.96
N MET A 1183 10.25 -12.04 -37.81
CA MET A 1183 11.38 -11.92 -38.74
C MET A 1183 11.02 -11.11 -39.99
N TYR A 1184 9.83 -11.35 -40.56
CA TYR A 1184 9.54 -10.94 -41.94
C TYR A 1184 8.50 -9.82 -42.07
N PHE A 1185 7.73 -9.47 -41.03
CA PHE A 1185 6.73 -8.39 -41.12
C PHE A 1185 7.33 -6.98 -40.98
N GLY A 1186 8.63 -6.86 -40.65
CA GLY A 1186 9.28 -5.55 -40.48
C GLY A 1186 8.73 -4.72 -39.31
N LEU A 1187 8.20 -5.38 -38.26
CA LEU A 1187 7.60 -4.70 -37.12
C LEU A 1187 8.68 -4.26 -36.11
N GLU A 1188 9.11 -3.00 -36.18
CA GLU A 1188 10.17 -2.43 -35.32
C GLU A 1188 9.93 -2.64 -33.81
N GLN A 1189 8.67 -2.63 -33.38
CA GLN A 1189 8.27 -2.86 -31.98
C GLN A 1189 8.67 -4.23 -31.42
N PHE A 1190 9.00 -5.19 -32.28
CA PHE A 1190 9.48 -6.54 -31.95
C PHE A 1190 10.93 -6.80 -32.38
N SER A 1191 11.66 -5.79 -32.85
CA SER A 1191 13.06 -5.91 -33.31
C SER A 1191 13.99 -6.57 -32.29
N LEU A 1192 13.80 -6.29 -30.99
CA LEU A 1192 14.59 -6.93 -29.92
C LEU A 1192 14.24 -8.40 -29.70
N ALA A 1193 12.97 -8.78 -29.86
CA ALA A 1193 12.50 -10.17 -29.73
C ALA A 1193 12.77 -10.99 -30.99
N ARG A 1194 13.05 -10.32 -32.13
CA ARG A 1194 13.43 -10.95 -33.39
C ARG A 1194 14.66 -11.86 -33.24
N LEU A 1195 15.61 -11.47 -32.39
CA LEU A 1195 16.82 -12.25 -32.09
C LEU A 1195 16.51 -13.60 -31.42
N ASP A 1196 15.37 -13.69 -30.72
CA ASP A 1196 14.91 -14.91 -30.06
C ASP A 1196 14.06 -15.79 -31.01
N SER A 1197 13.93 -15.40 -32.29
CA SER A 1197 13.13 -16.12 -33.27
C SER A 1197 13.77 -17.44 -33.70
N MET A 1198 12.95 -18.47 -33.95
CA MET A 1198 13.43 -19.77 -34.45
C MET A 1198 13.83 -19.72 -35.93
N PHE A 1199 13.56 -18.60 -36.60
CA PHE A 1199 13.94 -18.32 -37.98
C PHE A 1199 15.09 -17.30 -38.06
N TYR A 1200 15.65 -16.88 -36.91
CA TYR A 1200 16.83 -16.03 -36.87
C TYR A 1200 18.07 -16.85 -37.24
N VAL A 1201 18.86 -16.34 -38.19
CA VAL A 1201 20.16 -16.91 -38.58
C VAL A 1201 21.21 -15.85 -38.29
N ASP A 1202 22.20 -16.18 -37.47
CA ASP A 1202 23.25 -15.23 -37.09
C ASP A 1202 24.22 -15.03 -38.26
N SER A 1203 24.27 -13.81 -38.80
CA SER A 1203 25.06 -13.44 -39.97
C SER A 1203 26.59 -13.46 -39.73
N GLY A 1204 27.04 -13.92 -38.56
CA GLY A 1204 28.45 -14.14 -38.21
C GLY A 1204 28.89 -15.60 -38.15
N SER A 1205 28.06 -16.53 -38.65
CA SER A 1205 28.36 -17.97 -38.72
C SER A 1205 28.31 -18.50 -40.15
N SER A 1206 29.02 -17.82 -41.04
CA SER A 1206 29.39 -18.31 -42.37
C SER A 1206 30.89 -18.23 -42.54
#